data_AF-A0AAE7E0W4-F1
#
_entry.id   AF-A0AAE7E0W4-F1
#
_cell.length_a   1.000
_cell.length_b   1.000
_cell.length_c   1.000
_cell.angle_alpha   90.00
_cell.angle_beta   90.00
_cell.angle_gamma   90.00
#
_symmetry.space_group_name_H-M   'P 1'
#
loop_
_entity.id
_entity.type
_entity.pdbx_description
1 polymer ?
#
loop_
_entity_poly.entity_id
_entity_poly.type
_entity_poly.pdbx_seq_one_letter_code
_entity_poly.pdbx_strand_id
1 'polypeptide(L)'
;MEIFISSLVLYLIYILFYKSKKTLVKDNSEIPIDSNLKISVNNELKKENLVHNDLSKSYNINSTKDYYSQSNISNKNFQNKQTTKNSQQSAVWYGKNQFVQVRNYSISKGFVYVGEKLINTRNENNSYYQDYASNDASLINPSLNITSAESWEYGDEMGYWPNYANIPAKCRGAYLKWLSNGRIEPNTNIGYVFLFFYGLERRIFVDAIKSNVSVEERKDIVNEVLRLLEVYGGNNSFKMYARNFLAMEWLLFNRNDEKIPDYLKFNGHYHTNILRFLLAKSIAKQEPLSYELALDWTITHPTLGIRLKTPARRCPNEFKELFKQRYTQKFGQGIIVKANKTPLELNYIPASFTITNVLISKEKLNLPDPIILTAPIKKLIDLVEECTKQLDSYSKYIGREGNNPNSLYAQSLLPKELLQQSTYLNKLKEKLENNEKEIIVMKLTEIYDLLQEKSPLVIDKKESENLATLIELLDFGIAPDNRYHHLKPTINGQIIIFKKGHGINFNPSQEFTMLCSILRLGAIVSQIDGKVSHQEEKLLYNLIQDNRKLTNIEKDSLNAFLQWALITPQEISGLKKKLEIASQTEKTAIGHILISIAHADGRIDLKEIKQLEKLYTLLGLDKAQVLSDLHQLSTSNEPIIIDYKDKDTSYSIPKPENKPTSSFTLNDEIIKIREAETLQIKGVLGAIFTNDEDLEENNINVIEENIETNSPLTTLDEAHQKFFNQLITKELWEKEEIQIISKELGLMPDGAMEVLNEWAFDNANAPLIEDDEKIYIDIELAKEIINEQ
;
A
#
# COMPACT_ATOMS: atom_id res chain seq x y z
N MET A 1 -37.30 2.68 -27.41
CA MET A 1 -38.30 3.70 -26.99
C MET A 1 -38.39 3.84 -25.47
N GLU A 2 -38.16 2.80 -24.67
CA GLU A 2 -38.22 2.89 -23.20
C GLU A 2 -37.12 3.75 -22.56
N ILE A 3 -35.91 3.78 -23.12
CA ILE A 3 -34.80 4.62 -22.63
C ILE A 3 -35.09 6.12 -22.80
N PHE A 4 -35.82 6.49 -23.86
CA PHE A 4 -36.23 7.88 -24.08
C PHE A 4 -37.35 8.33 -23.13
N ILE A 5 -38.25 7.41 -22.75
CA ILE A 5 -39.33 7.70 -21.80
C ILE A 5 -38.74 7.85 -20.38
N SER A 6 -37.78 7.01 -20.00
CA SER A 6 -37.05 7.12 -18.72
C SER A 6 -36.33 8.47 -18.57
N SER A 7 -35.63 8.91 -19.61
CA SER A 7 -34.91 10.18 -19.59
C SER A 7 -35.85 11.40 -19.56
N LEU A 8 -37.00 11.33 -20.24
CA LEU A 8 -38.04 12.36 -20.21
C LEU A 8 -38.70 12.49 -18.82
N VAL A 9 -38.92 11.36 -18.14
CA VAL A 9 -39.50 11.34 -16.79
C VAL A 9 -38.52 11.91 -15.76
N LEU A 10 -37.23 11.56 -15.83
CA LEU A 10 -36.18 12.14 -14.99
C LEU A 10 -36.02 13.65 -15.21
N TYR A 11 -36.13 14.11 -16.47
CA TYR A 11 -36.08 15.53 -16.81
C TYR A 11 -37.32 16.30 -16.32
N LEU A 12 -38.50 15.70 -16.36
CA LEU A 12 -39.73 16.29 -15.81
C LEU A 12 -39.71 16.36 -14.27
N ILE A 13 -39.15 15.35 -13.60
CA ILE A 13 -38.94 15.35 -12.14
C ILE A 13 -37.94 16.45 -11.74
N TYR A 14 -36.86 16.61 -12.53
CA TYR A 14 -35.88 17.68 -12.33
C TYR A 14 -36.52 19.07 -12.48
N ILE A 15 -37.36 19.29 -13.50
CA ILE A 15 -38.06 20.58 -13.70
C ILE A 15 -39.07 20.86 -12.58
N LEU A 16 -39.79 19.85 -12.09
CA LEU A 16 -40.75 20.00 -10.98
C LEU A 16 -40.05 20.39 -9.66
N PHE A 17 -38.90 19.78 -9.36
CA PHE A 17 -38.11 20.15 -8.18
C PHE A 17 -37.45 21.53 -8.29
N TYR A 18 -37.03 21.92 -9.49
CA TYR A 18 -36.37 23.21 -9.69
C TYR A 18 -37.36 24.40 -9.73
N LYS A 19 -38.60 24.18 -10.17
CA LYS A 19 -39.66 25.22 -10.14
C LYS A 19 -40.22 25.48 -8.73
N SER A 20 -40.17 24.51 -7.82
CA SER A 20 -40.63 24.68 -6.43
C SER A 20 -39.74 25.61 -5.59
N LYS A 21 -38.46 25.79 -5.95
CA LYS A 21 -37.50 26.60 -5.18
C LYS A 21 -37.38 28.07 -5.64
N LYS A 22 -38.15 28.52 -6.64
CA LYS A 22 -37.92 29.83 -7.30
C LYS A 22 -39.12 30.77 -7.36
N THR A 23 -39.99 30.75 -6.34
CA THR A 23 -41.06 31.75 -6.18
C THR A 23 -41.12 32.25 -4.74
N LEU A 24 -40.37 33.32 -4.45
CA LEU A 24 -40.72 34.41 -3.53
C LEU A 24 -39.55 35.40 -3.49
N VAL A 25 -39.34 36.21 -4.54
CA VAL A 25 -38.84 37.60 -4.49
C VAL A 25 -39.08 38.25 -5.86
N LYS A 26 -39.66 39.47 -5.81
CA LYS A 26 -39.76 40.59 -6.79
C LYS A 26 -41.20 41.01 -6.99
N ASP A 27 -41.56 42.28 -7.09
CA ASP A 27 -40.91 43.59 -6.92
C ASP A 27 -42.11 44.57 -6.84
N ASN A 28 -42.02 45.66 -6.09
CA ASN A 28 -42.89 46.82 -6.30
C ASN A 28 -42.04 48.10 -6.32
N SER A 29 -42.45 48.98 -7.22
CA SER A 29 -41.72 50.04 -7.92
C SER A 29 -41.61 51.39 -7.19
N GLU A 30 -40.49 52.07 -7.48
CA GLU A 30 -40.28 53.52 -7.73
C GLU A 30 -40.72 54.60 -6.71
N ILE A 31 -39.76 55.42 -6.24
CA ILE A 31 -39.47 56.84 -6.61
C ILE A 31 -38.41 57.42 -5.62
N PRO A 32 -37.50 58.34 -6.03
CA PRO A 32 -36.22 58.63 -5.36
C PRO A 32 -36.25 59.94 -4.53
N ILE A 33 -35.17 60.25 -3.78
CA ILE A 33 -34.50 61.56 -3.69
C ILE A 33 -33.30 61.52 -2.71
N ASP A 34 -32.34 62.35 -3.10
CA ASP A 34 -30.98 62.65 -2.69
C ASP A 34 -30.66 63.01 -1.22
N SER A 35 -29.34 63.04 -0.98
CA SER A 35 -28.57 63.92 -0.09
C SER A 35 -28.17 63.47 1.34
N ASN A 36 -26.85 63.32 1.50
CA ASN A 36 -26.00 63.79 2.59
C ASN A 36 -26.59 63.91 4.00
N LEU A 37 -25.98 63.21 4.97
CA LEU A 37 -25.27 63.88 6.09
C LEU A 37 -24.51 62.89 6.97
N LYS A 38 -23.24 63.24 7.21
CA LYS A 38 -22.38 62.78 8.31
C LYS A 38 -23.12 62.93 9.65
N ILE A 39 -22.76 62.11 10.65
CA ILE A 39 -22.17 62.54 11.94
C ILE A 39 -22.27 61.45 13.04
N SER A 40 -21.10 61.21 13.65
CA SER A 40 -20.76 60.80 15.02
C SER A 40 -21.40 59.59 15.71
N VAL A 41 -20.49 58.67 16.02
CA VAL A 41 -20.33 57.99 17.30
C VAL A 41 -20.65 58.90 18.50
N ASN A 42 -21.52 58.45 19.40
CA ASN A 42 -21.24 58.48 20.84
C ASN A 42 -22.15 57.55 21.66
N ASN A 43 -21.49 56.98 22.67
CA ASN A 43 -21.95 56.12 23.76
C ASN A 43 -23.24 56.60 24.45
N GLU A 44 -24.04 55.66 24.98
CA GLU A 44 -24.29 55.57 26.43
C GLU A 44 -25.14 54.36 26.83
N LEU A 45 -24.79 53.83 28.00
CA LEU A 45 -25.45 52.75 28.73
C LEU A 45 -26.89 53.14 29.14
N LYS A 46 -27.81 52.18 29.08
CA LYS A 46 -28.91 52.07 30.06
C LYS A 46 -29.43 50.64 30.17
N LYS A 47 -29.36 50.11 31.39
CA LYS A 47 -30.10 48.94 31.88
C LYS A 47 -31.58 49.31 31.97
N GLU A 48 -32.45 48.45 31.46
CA GLU A 48 -33.82 48.31 31.96
C GLU A 48 -34.28 46.86 31.79
N ASN A 49 -34.68 46.26 32.92
CA ASN A 49 -35.29 44.95 33.02
C ASN A 49 -36.74 45.01 32.55
N LEU A 50 -37.16 44.09 31.69
CA LEU A 50 -38.57 43.75 31.48
C LEU A 50 -38.71 42.23 31.39
N VAL A 51 -39.79 41.77 32.02
CA VAL A 51 -40.08 40.42 32.51
C VAL A 51 -40.64 39.49 31.41
N HIS A 52 -40.23 38.21 31.50
CA HIS A 52 -40.79 36.94 31.00
C HIS A 52 -41.86 36.90 29.89
N ASN A 53 -41.61 36.03 28.89
CA ASN A 53 -42.37 34.78 28.77
C ASN A 53 -41.60 33.70 27.98
N ASP A 54 -41.51 32.53 28.61
CA ASP A 54 -41.00 31.25 28.09
C ASP A 54 -41.86 30.67 26.97
N LEU A 55 -41.27 29.77 26.17
CA LEU A 55 -41.91 28.55 25.67
C LEU A 55 -40.84 27.61 25.07
N SER A 56 -40.21 26.81 25.93
CA SER A 56 -39.61 25.53 25.54
C SER A 56 -40.64 24.43 25.85
N LYS A 57 -41.04 23.67 24.82
CA LYS A 57 -41.86 22.46 24.97
C LYS A 57 -40.94 21.25 24.88
N SER A 58 -40.77 20.60 26.02
CA SER A 58 -40.33 19.22 26.16
C SER A 58 -41.45 18.25 25.75
N TYR A 59 -41.08 17.13 25.13
CA TYR A 59 -41.91 15.94 25.05
C TYR A 59 -41.25 14.85 25.91
N ASN A 60 -41.89 14.53 27.03
CA ASN A 60 -41.65 13.36 27.86
C ASN A 60 -42.56 12.22 27.39
N ILE A 61 -42.06 10.98 27.45
CA ILE A 61 -42.88 9.77 27.55
C ILE A 61 -42.50 9.07 28.86
N ASN A 62 -43.48 8.98 29.77
CA ASN A 62 -43.44 8.29 31.05
C ASN A 62 -43.89 6.82 30.91
N SER A 63 -43.36 5.94 31.77
CA SER A 63 -44.10 4.95 32.58
C SER A 63 -43.05 4.20 33.45
N THR A 64 -43.18 3.84 34.73
CA THR A 64 -44.25 3.55 35.70
C THR A 64 -43.63 3.68 37.13
N LYS A 65 -44.27 4.37 38.10
CA LYS A 65 -45.03 3.88 39.29
C LYS A 65 -44.29 2.84 40.17
N ASP A 66 -44.35 2.80 41.50
CA ASP A 66 -44.94 3.55 42.62
C ASP A 66 -44.26 2.99 43.89
N TYR A 67 -44.06 3.77 44.96
CA TYR A 67 -44.37 3.42 46.37
C TYR A 67 -43.91 4.54 47.31
N TYR A 68 -44.89 5.23 47.90
CA TYR A 68 -44.73 6.17 49.00
C TYR A 68 -44.50 5.44 50.33
N SER A 69 -43.67 6.01 51.22
CA SER A 69 -44.02 6.09 52.64
C SER A 69 -43.46 7.37 53.27
N GLN A 70 -44.39 8.16 53.81
CA GLN A 70 -44.16 9.35 54.64
C GLN A 70 -43.59 8.93 56.00
N SER A 71 -42.76 9.76 56.63
CA SER A 71 -43.14 10.39 57.91
C SER A 71 -42.03 11.26 58.55
N ASN A 72 -42.50 12.44 58.98
CA ASN A 72 -42.14 13.19 60.18
C ASN A 72 -40.87 14.05 60.21
N ILE A 73 -41.12 15.32 59.85
CA ILE A 73 -40.48 16.51 60.41
C ILE A 73 -40.59 16.48 61.94
N SER A 74 -39.46 16.66 62.61
CA SER A 74 -39.39 17.07 64.02
C SER A 74 -38.25 18.08 64.17
N ASN A 75 -38.61 19.35 64.16
CA ASN A 75 -37.74 20.43 64.62
C ASN A 75 -37.43 20.23 66.11
N LYS A 76 -36.16 20.10 66.48
CA LYS A 76 -35.66 20.48 67.81
C LYS A 76 -34.13 20.68 67.82
N ASN A 77 -33.78 21.95 67.97
CA ASN A 77 -32.68 22.51 68.74
C ASN A 77 -31.22 22.18 68.37
N PHE A 78 -30.59 23.20 67.78
CA PHE A 78 -29.16 23.47 67.85
C PHE A 78 -28.64 23.33 69.29
N GLN A 79 -27.73 22.37 69.49
CA GLN A 79 -26.67 22.50 70.48
C GLN A 79 -25.33 22.41 69.77
N ASN A 80 -24.60 23.53 69.82
CA ASN A 80 -23.21 23.65 69.41
C ASN A 80 -22.36 22.60 70.15
N LYS A 81 -22.09 21.47 69.51
CA LYS A 81 -20.87 20.72 69.77
C LYS A 81 -19.78 21.36 68.92
N GLN A 82 -18.90 22.10 69.58
CA GLN A 82 -17.59 22.47 69.05
C GLN A 82 -16.91 21.19 68.54
N THR A 83 -16.98 20.95 67.25
CA THR A 83 -16.12 19.97 66.58
C THR A 83 -14.77 20.63 66.39
N THR A 84 -13.78 20.06 67.05
CA THR A 84 -12.36 20.30 66.88
C THR A 84 -12.02 20.48 65.39
N LYS A 85 -11.45 21.62 65.03
CA LYS A 85 -10.78 21.81 63.72
C LYS A 85 -9.65 20.79 63.62
N ASN A 86 -9.92 19.62 63.02
CA ASN A 86 -8.87 18.73 62.54
C ASN A 86 -8.20 19.41 61.34
N SER A 87 -6.96 19.86 61.48
CA SER A 87 -6.14 20.31 60.36
C SER A 87 -5.84 19.09 59.47
N GLN A 88 -6.52 18.96 58.34
CA GLN A 88 -6.26 17.91 57.36
C GLN A 88 -4.79 17.94 56.92
N GLN A 89 -4.13 16.79 56.87
CA GLN A 89 -2.74 16.71 56.44
C GLN A 89 -2.60 16.93 54.93
N SER A 90 -1.82 17.92 54.52
CA SER A 90 -1.48 18.14 53.11
C SER A 90 -0.74 16.94 52.53
N ALA A 91 -1.01 16.62 51.25
CA ALA A 91 -0.36 15.54 50.56
C ALA A 91 1.14 15.77 50.40
N VAL A 92 1.91 14.70 50.58
CA VAL A 92 3.36 14.65 50.34
C VAL A 92 3.61 13.76 49.12
N TRP A 93 4.48 14.23 48.23
CA TRP A 93 4.99 13.43 47.13
C TRP A 93 6.14 12.55 47.61
N TYR A 94 6.03 11.25 47.35
CA TYR A 94 7.11 10.28 47.56
C TYR A 94 7.70 9.93 46.19
N GLY A 95 8.91 10.41 45.90
CA GLY A 95 9.62 10.18 44.65
C GLY A 95 10.21 8.77 44.50
N LYS A 96 11.04 8.58 43.47
CA LYS A 96 11.65 7.27 43.18
C LYS A 96 12.37 6.68 44.40
N ASN A 97 12.06 5.42 44.71
CA ASN A 97 12.65 4.67 45.83
C ASN A 97 12.43 5.29 47.22
N GLN A 98 11.53 6.27 47.35
CA GLN A 98 11.12 6.78 48.65
C GLN A 98 10.04 5.88 49.23
N PHE A 99 10.26 5.47 50.48
CA PHE A 99 9.38 4.57 51.20
C PHE A 99 8.19 5.33 51.80
N VAL A 100 6.99 4.77 51.66
CA VAL A 100 5.81 5.20 52.42
C VAL A 100 4.99 4.00 52.86
N GLN A 101 4.54 4.04 54.11
CA GLN A 101 3.61 3.06 54.67
C GLN A 101 2.18 3.62 54.56
N VAL A 102 1.30 2.89 53.87
CA VAL A 102 -0.13 3.22 53.79
C VAL A 102 -0.91 2.07 54.42
N ARG A 103 -1.38 2.28 55.65
CA ARG A 103 -1.99 1.25 56.49
C ARG A 103 -1.07 0.00 56.57
N ASN A 104 -1.51 -1.16 56.10
CA ASN A 104 -0.75 -2.41 56.12
C ASN A 104 0.08 -2.65 54.84
N TYR A 105 0.14 -1.70 53.90
CA TYR A 105 0.89 -1.81 52.66
C TYR A 105 2.15 -0.95 52.68
N SER A 106 3.27 -1.56 52.30
CA SER A 106 4.58 -0.90 52.19
C SER A 106 4.87 -0.57 50.73
N ILE A 107 4.91 0.71 50.38
CA ILE A 107 5.21 1.16 49.01
C ILE A 107 6.67 1.64 48.99
N SER A 108 7.55 0.83 48.40
CA SER A 108 9.01 1.08 48.40
C SER A 108 9.50 1.83 47.17
N LYS A 109 8.81 1.72 46.03
CA LYS A 109 9.21 2.37 44.77
C LYS A 109 8.77 3.83 44.63
N GLY A 110 7.91 4.31 45.52
CA GLY A 110 7.33 5.67 45.47
C GLY A 110 6.54 5.96 44.19
N PHE A 111 6.69 7.20 43.71
CA PHE A 111 5.92 7.88 42.65
C PHE A 111 4.45 8.13 42.99
N VAL A 112 4.16 8.48 44.24
CA VAL A 112 2.78 8.64 44.72
C VAL A 112 2.60 9.86 45.61
N TYR A 113 1.41 10.44 45.56
CA TYR A 113 0.96 11.43 46.53
C TYR A 113 0.19 10.74 47.65
N VAL A 114 0.59 10.99 48.90
CA VAL A 114 -0.09 10.45 50.09
C VAL A 114 -0.44 11.56 51.07
N GLY A 115 -1.69 11.61 51.51
CA GLY A 115 -2.19 12.57 52.52
C GLY A 115 -3.70 12.76 52.42
N GLU A 116 -4.24 13.74 53.13
CA GLU A 116 -5.69 13.97 53.20
C GLU A 116 -6.18 15.06 52.26
N LYS A 117 -5.26 15.93 51.81
CA LYS A 117 -5.61 17.07 50.94
C LYS A 117 -4.59 17.32 49.83
N LEU A 118 -5.04 17.27 48.59
CA LEU A 118 -4.33 17.64 47.36
C LEU A 118 -5.34 18.28 46.42
N ILE A 119 -5.29 19.60 46.25
CA ILE A 119 -6.32 20.36 45.54
C ILE A 119 -6.34 19.93 44.05
N ASN A 120 -7.53 19.61 43.53
CA ASN A 120 -7.72 19.42 42.10
C ASN A 120 -7.41 20.72 41.33
N THR A 121 -7.04 20.64 40.05
CA THR A 121 -6.66 21.84 39.29
C THR A 121 -7.61 22.23 38.18
N ARG A 122 -8.52 21.33 37.79
CA ARG A 122 -9.58 21.61 36.81
C ARG A 122 -10.53 22.73 37.24
N ASN A 123 -10.69 22.96 38.54
CA ASN A 123 -11.66 23.89 39.12
C ASN A 123 -11.16 25.33 39.30
N GLU A 124 -9.91 25.66 38.94
CA GLU A 124 -9.39 27.02 39.20
C GLU A 124 -10.05 28.12 38.35
N ASN A 125 -10.73 27.80 37.23
CA ASN A 125 -11.21 28.80 36.26
C ASN A 125 -12.69 28.73 35.81
N ASN A 126 -13.55 27.87 36.39
CA ASN A 126 -14.94 27.74 35.93
C ASN A 126 -15.94 27.72 37.11
N SER A 127 -16.71 28.79 37.30
CA SER A 127 -17.54 29.02 38.50
C SER A 127 -18.85 28.21 38.55
N TYR A 128 -19.15 27.39 37.54
CA TYR A 128 -20.43 26.66 37.45
C TYR A 128 -20.41 25.32 38.21
N TYR A 129 -19.24 24.81 38.60
CA TYR A 129 -19.06 23.55 39.33
C TYR A 129 -18.39 23.79 40.70
N GLN A 130 -18.88 24.79 41.44
CA GLN A 130 -18.26 25.30 42.66
C GLN A 130 -18.49 24.43 43.91
N ASP A 131 -19.31 23.37 43.81
CA ASP A 131 -19.83 22.68 44.99
C ASP A 131 -18.96 21.55 45.58
N TYR A 132 -17.80 21.21 45.00
CA TYR A 132 -16.85 20.36 45.71
C TYR A 132 -15.39 20.78 45.48
N ALA A 133 -14.78 21.26 46.56
CA ALA A 133 -13.35 21.20 46.82
C ALA A 133 -12.89 19.73 46.89
N SER A 134 -12.92 19.01 45.75
CA SER A 134 -12.49 17.63 45.67
C SER A 134 -10.97 17.55 45.52
N ASN A 135 -10.39 16.53 46.13
CA ASN A 135 -8.97 16.25 45.95
C ASN A 135 -8.68 15.71 44.55
N ASP A 136 -7.44 15.85 44.12
CA ASP A 136 -6.92 15.20 42.92
C ASP A 136 -7.18 13.69 42.95
N ALA A 137 -7.54 13.12 41.80
CA ALA A 137 -7.95 11.73 41.69
C ALA A 137 -6.85 10.74 42.12
N SER A 138 -5.58 11.13 41.96
CA SER A 138 -4.41 10.30 42.30
C SER A 138 -4.07 10.26 43.79
N LEU A 139 -4.71 11.10 44.61
CA LEU A 139 -4.36 11.23 46.02
C LEU A 139 -4.70 9.96 46.80
N ILE A 140 -3.66 9.28 47.31
CA ILE A 140 -3.82 8.19 48.26
C ILE A 140 -4.11 8.80 49.64
N ASN A 141 -5.36 8.66 50.09
CA ASN A 141 -5.79 9.10 51.42
C ASN A 141 -5.77 7.94 52.44
N PRO A 142 -4.80 7.90 53.38
CA PRO A 142 -4.67 6.82 54.36
C PRO A 142 -5.88 6.68 55.30
N SER A 143 -6.65 7.77 55.47
CA SER A 143 -7.82 7.81 56.37
C SER A 143 -9.03 7.08 55.79
N LEU A 144 -9.04 6.71 54.50
CA LEU A 144 -10.13 5.97 53.86
C LEU A 144 -10.05 4.45 54.08
N ASN A 145 -11.19 3.80 54.26
CA ASN A 145 -11.28 2.36 54.50
C ASN A 145 -10.74 1.53 53.33
N ILE A 146 -9.98 0.48 53.66
CA ILE A 146 -9.44 -0.47 52.69
C ILE A 146 -9.82 -1.90 53.10
N THR A 147 -10.01 -2.76 52.10
CA THR A 147 -10.20 -4.21 52.27
C THR A 147 -9.14 -4.91 51.44
N SER A 148 -8.45 -5.90 52.00
CA SER A 148 -7.42 -6.65 51.26
C SER A 148 -8.02 -7.33 50.04
N ALA A 149 -7.32 -7.24 48.91
CA ALA A 149 -7.67 -7.85 47.63
C ALA A 149 -6.40 -8.05 46.80
N GLU A 150 -6.44 -8.98 45.84
CA GLU A 150 -5.35 -9.18 44.89
C GLU A 150 -5.38 -8.12 43.78
N SER A 151 -4.23 -7.87 43.14
CA SER A 151 -4.04 -6.74 42.22
C SER A 151 -4.78 -6.86 40.88
N TRP A 152 -5.39 -8.00 40.58
CA TRP A 152 -6.24 -8.24 39.40
C TRP A 152 -7.74 -8.24 39.75
N GLU A 153 -8.11 -8.13 41.03
CA GLU A 153 -9.51 -8.24 41.46
C GLU A 153 -10.22 -6.87 41.50
N TYR A 154 -11.54 -6.90 41.29
CA TYR A 154 -12.47 -5.78 41.54
C TYR A 154 -12.21 -4.48 40.75
N GLY A 155 -11.35 -4.51 39.73
CA GLY A 155 -11.08 -3.33 38.90
C GLY A 155 -12.31 -2.82 38.16
N ASP A 156 -13.22 -3.72 37.77
CA ASP A 156 -14.46 -3.37 37.05
C ASP A 156 -15.42 -2.50 37.89
N GLU A 157 -15.22 -2.46 39.21
CA GLU A 157 -16.02 -1.64 40.13
C GLU A 157 -15.45 -0.22 40.36
N MET A 158 -14.33 0.12 39.71
CA MET A 158 -13.70 1.45 39.83
C MET A 158 -14.40 2.52 39.00
N GLY A 159 -15.15 2.12 37.97
CA GLY A 159 -15.66 3.00 36.92
C GLY A 159 -14.58 3.46 35.93
N TYR A 160 -15.01 4.06 34.82
CA TYR A 160 -14.14 4.41 33.69
C TYR A 160 -13.09 5.51 34.03
N TRP A 161 -13.43 6.46 34.92
CA TRP A 161 -12.53 7.50 35.40
C TRP A 161 -12.32 7.38 36.91
N PRO A 162 -11.35 6.55 37.34
CA PRO A 162 -11.21 6.22 38.75
C PRO A 162 -10.73 7.42 39.57
N ASN A 163 -11.25 7.53 40.79
CA ASN A 163 -10.76 8.46 41.80
C ASN A 163 -10.54 7.68 43.09
N TYR A 164 -9.32 7.72 43.64
CA TYR A 164 -8.97 6.95 44.84
C TYR A 164 -9.96 7.15 46.00
N ALA A 165 -10.49 8.36 46.17
CA ALA A 165 -11.43 8.68 47.22
C ALA A 165 -12.79 7.99 47.04
N ASN A 166 -13.21 7.78 45.79
CA ASN A 166 -14.55 7.32 45.43
C ASN A 166 -14.63 5.82 45.12
N ILE A 167 -13.51 5.18 44.77
CA ILE A 167 -13.50 3.74 44.48
C ILE A 167 -13.83 2.91 45.75
N PRO A 168 -14.38 1.70 45.62
CA PRO A 168 -14.66 0.82 46.75
C PRO A 168 -13.41 0.47 47.59
N ALA A 169 -13.63 0.12 48.86
CA ALA A 169 -12.55 -0.21 49.81
C ALA A 169 -11.66 -1.38 49.35
N LYS A 170 -12.26 -2.38 48.68
CA LYS A 170 -11.54 -3.50 48.07
C LYS A 170 -10.67 -3.08 46.88
N CYS A 171 -11.17 -2.17 46.04
CA CYS A 171 -10.37 -1.61 44.94
C CYS A 171 -9.17 -0.81 45.46
N ARG A 172 -9.33 -0.05 46.56
CA ARG A 172 -8.20 0.59 47.23
C ARG A 172 -7.17 -0.42 47.73
N GLY A 173 -7.60 -1.55 48.29
CA GLY A 173 -6.69 -2.61 48.74
C GLY A 173 -5.93 -3.27 47.59
N ALA A 174 -6.63 -3.63 46.50
CA ALA A 174 -6.02 -4.16 45.28
C ALA A 174 -5.00 -3.18 44.67
N TYR A 175 -5.35 -1.90 44.59
CA TYR A 175 -4.44 -0.84 44.13
C TYR A 175 -3.19 -0.72 45.01
N LEU A 176 -3.35 -0.68 46.33
CA LEU A 176 -2.21 -0.61 47.27
C LEU A 176 -1.35 -1.87 47.21
N LYS A 177 -1.96 -3.06 47.02
CA LYS A 177 -1.24 -4.32 46.81
C LYS A 177 -0.37 -4.23 45.56
N TRP A 178 -0.93 -3.81 44.44
CA TRP A 178 -0.21 -3.61 43.18
C TRP A 178 0.97 -2.64 43.33
N LEU A 179 0.76 -1.51 44.01
CA LEU A 179 1.82 -0.54 44.31
C LEU A 179 2.93 -1.15 45.19
N SER A 180 2.55 -1.92 46.22
CA SER A 180 3.51 -2.57 47.13
C SER A 180 4.34 -3.67 46.47
N ASN A 181 3.76 -4.36 45.48
CA ASN A 181 4.44 -5.37 44.67
C ASN A 181 5.31 -4.74 43.56
N GLY A 182 5.46 -3.41 43.54
CA GLY A 182 6.35 -2.71 42.63
C GLY A 182 5.81 -2.55 41.22
N ARG A 183 4.48 -2.66 41.01
CA ARG A 183 3.77 -2.37 39.76
C ARG A 183 4.20 -3.22 38.57
N ILE A 184 4.38 -4.52 38.80
CA ILE A 184 4.88 -5.49 37.81
C ILE A 184 3.86 -6.53 37.34
N GLU A 185 2.70 -6.64 37.99
CA GLU A 185 1.71 -7.67 37.68
C GLU A 185 1.02 -7.38 36.33
N PRO A 186 1.27 -8.18 35.27
CA PRO A 186 0.75 -7.90 33.92
C PRO A 186 -0.78 -7.96 33.84
N ASN A 187 -1.41 -8.80 34.66
CA ASN A 187 -2.87 -9.00 34.65
C ASN A 187 -3.63 -8.01 35.55
N THR A 188 -2.94 -7.01 36.10
CA THR A 188 -3.60 -5.96 36.88
C THR A 188 -4.59 -5.19 36.02
N ASN A 189 -5.78 -4.91 36.56
CA ASN A 189 -6.78 -4.11 35.87
C ASN A 189 -6.20 -2.73 35.49
N ILE A 190 -6.39 -2.34 34.22
CA ILE A 190 -5.79 -1.13 33.66
C ILE A 190 -6.21 0.15 34.40
N GLY A 191 -7.38 0.16 35.06
CA GLY A 191 -7.84 1.28 35.87
C GLY A 191 -6.90 1.61 37.04
N TYR A 192 -6.23 0.61 37.62
CA TYR A 192 -5.19 0.83 38.63
C TYR A 192 -3.93 1.51 38.04
N VAL A 193 -3.56 1.13 36.82
CA VAL A 193 -2.44 1.74 36.09
C VAL A 193 -2.75 3.20 35.77
N PHE A 194 -3.96 3.50 35.30
CA PHE A 194 -4.42 4.87 35.06
C PHE A 194 -4.44 5.71 36.35
N LEU A 195 -4.95 5.17 37.45
CA LEU A 195 -5.00 5.87 38.73
C LEU A 195 -3.60 6.28 39.22
N PHE A 196 -2.61 5.41 39.02
CA PHE A 196 -1.20 5.74 39.30
C PHE A 196 -0.63 6.75 38.30
N PHE A 197 -0.92 6.58 37.02
CA PHE A 197 -0.50 7.47 35.95
C PHE A 197 -0.99 8.91 36.16
N TYR A 198 -2.19 9.11 36.72
CA TYR A 198 -2.70 10.43 37.11
C TYR A 198 -1.76 11.19 38.06
N GLY A 199 -1.09 10.47 38.97
CA GLY A 199 -0.10 11.05 39.88
C GLY A 199 1.17 11.51 39.13
N LEU A 200 1.60 10.75 38.12
CA LEU A 200 2.71 11.15 37.25
C LEU A 200 2.36 12.37 36.41
N GLU A 201 1.16 12.40 35.83
CA GLU A 201 0.61 13.56 35.12
C GLU A 201 0.58 14.79 36.00
N ARG A 202 0.07 14.66 37.22
CA ARG A 202 0.01 15.75 38.20
C ARG A 202 1.42 16.30 38.50
N ARG A 203 2.39 15.41 38.70
CA ARG A 203 3.76 15.78 39.04
C ARG A 203 4.46 16.53 37.90
N ILE A 204 4.33 16.07 36.66
CA ILE A 204 4.95 16.73 35.51
C ILE A 204 4.18 17.98 35.07
N PHE A 205 2.87 17.87 34.89
CA PHE A 205 2.09 18.91 34.23
C PHE A 205 1.52 19.97 35.16
N VAL A 206 1.66 19.81 36.47
CA VAL A 206 1.30 20.88 37.41
C VAL A 206 2.46 21.28 38.29
N ASP A 207 3.12 20.32 38.95
CA ASP A 207 4.19 20.67 39.88
C ASP A 207 5.46 21.10 39.15
N ALA A 208 5.86 20.41 38.07
CA ALA A 208 7.09 20.75 37.34
C ALA A 208 6.98 22.07 36.56
N ILE A 209 5.79 22.42 36.06
CA ILE A 209 5.53 23.74 35.42
C ILE A 209 5.74 24.88 36.43
N LYS A 210 5.42 24.65 37.71
CA LYS A 210 5.68 25.59 38.82
C LYS A 210 7.13 25.54 39.33
N SER A 211 8.04 24.87 38.60
CA SER A 211 9.46 24.69 38.94
C SER A 211 9.72 23.92 40.25
N ASN A 212 8.77 23.09 40.69
CA ASN A 212 8.88 22.31 41.94
C ASN A 212 9.44 20.89 41.75
N VAL A 213 10.03 20.58 40.59
CA VAL A 213 10.49 19.24 40.21
C VAL A 213 11.85 19.32 39.53
N SER A 214 12.83 18.57 40.04
CA SER A 214 14.20 18.54 39.51
C SER A 214 14.28 17.88 38.12
N VAL A 215 15.37 18.11 37.38
CA VAL A 215 15.59 17.48 36.07
C VAL A 215 15.71 15.97 36.19
N GLU A 216 16.39 15.49 37.23
CA GLU A 216 16.61 14.09 37.55
C GLU A 216 15.28 13.39 37.85
N GLU A 217 14.42 14.02 38.65
CA GLU A 217 13.10 13.48 38.97
C GLU A 217 12.19 13.40 37.74
N ARG A 218 12.25 14.38 36.83
CA ARG A 218 11.49 14.28 35.56
C ARG A 218 11.98 13.12 34.71
N LYS A 219 13.30 12.93 34.58
CA LYS A 219 13.88 11.77 33.87
C LYS A 219 13.45 10.44 34.51
N ASP A 220 13.40 10.38 35.84
CA ASP A 220 12.91 9.21 36.56
C ASP A 220 11.44 8.91 36.27
N ILE A 221 10.59 9.93 36.18
CA ILE A 221 9.18 9.78 35.80
C ILE A 221 9.05 9.32 34.34
N VAL A 222 9.82 9.90 33.42
CA VAL A 222 9.87 9.45 32.00
C VAL A 222 10.22 7.97 31.90
N ASN A 223 11.25 7.52 32.64
CA ASN A 223 11.65 6.12 32.68
C ASN A 223 10.57 5.22 33.27
N GLU A 224 9.84 5.68 34.29
CA GLU A 224 8.72 4.92 34.84
C GLU A 224 7.57 4.79 33.84
N VAL A 225 7.25 5.83 33.06
CA VAL A 225 6.23 5.76 32.01
C VAL A 225 6.66 4.80 30.88
N LEU A 226 7.93 4.82 30.48
CA LEU A 226 8.48 3.87 29.50
C LEU A 226 8.39 2.42 30.02
N ARG A 227 8.73 2.18 31.29
CA ARG A 227 8.58 0.87 31.92
C ARG A 227 7.12 0.41 31.98
N LEU A 228 6.18 1.31 32.27
CA LEU A 228 4.75 0.98 32.24
C LEU A 228 4.29 0.65 30.81
N LEU A 229 4.81 1.32 29.79
CA LEU A 229 4.54 0.98 28.38
C LEU A 229 5.06 -0.40 28.01
N GLU A 230 6.18 -0.85 28.56
CA GLU A 230 6.69 -2.23 28.34
C GLU A 230 5.75 -3.29 28.91
N VAL A 231 5.13 -3.04 30.07
CA VAL A 231 4.25 -4.01 30.75
C VAL A 231 2.80 -3.93 30.26
N TYR A 232 2.27 -2.71 30.09
CA TYR A 232 0.84 -2.46 29.84
C TYR A 232 0.56 -1.80 28.49
N GLY A 233 1.58 -1.64 27.63
CA GLY A 233 1.44 -0.99 26.32
C GLY A 233 0.64 -1.79 25.29
N GLY A 234 0.21 -3.03 25.62
CA GLY A 234 -0.80 -3.76 24.85
C GLY A 234 -2.18 -3.09 24.90
N ASN A 235 -2.48 -2.32 25.96
CA ASN A 235 -3.71 -1.54 26.02
C ASN A 235 -3.58 -0.24 25.21
N ASN A 236 -4.34 -0.12 24.11
CA ASN A 236 -4.24 1.00 23.17
C ASN A 236 -4.52 2.37 23.82
N SER A 237 -5.50 2.45 24.72
CA SER A 237 -5.83 3.68 25.45
C SER A 237 -4.65 4.14 26.31
N PHE A 238 -4.11 3.25 27.16
CA PHE A 238 -2.96 3.59 28.00
C PHE A 238 -1.74 3.95 27.15
N LYS A 239 -1.47 3.18 26.10
CA LYS A 239 -0.38 3.42 25.14
C LYS A 239 -0.46 4.83 24.55
N MET A 240 -1.64 5.27 24.14
CA MET A 240 -1.88 6.62 23.61
C MET A 240 -1.58 7.70 24.65
N TYR A 241 -2.18 7.61 25.85
CA TYR A 241 -1.98 8.62 26.90
C TYR A 241 -0.52 8.70 27.36
N ALA A 242 0.13 7.56 27.59
CA ALA A 242 1.54 7.50 27.99
C ALA A 242 2.46 8.09 26.91
N ARG A 243 2.19 7.83 25.62
CA ARG A 243 2.96 8.43 24.52
C ARG A 243 2.75 9.93 24.37
N ASN A 244 1.52 10.40 24.55
CA ASN A 244 1.22 11.83 24.54
C ASN A 244 1.84 12.54 25.74
N PHE A 245 1.90 11.89 26.90
CA PHE A 245 2.60 12.38 28.09
C PHE A 245 4.09 12.57 27.80
N LEU A 246 4.75 11.53 27.27
CA LEU A 246 6.18 11.57 26.95
C LEU A 246 6.46 12.67 25.92
N ALA A 247 5.57 12.84 24.95
CA ALA A 247 5.69 13.89 23.96
C ALA A 247 5.58 15.30 24.55
N MET A 248 4.58 15.53 25.40
CA MET A 248 4.36 16.83 26.01
C MET A 248 5.43 17.18 27.05
N GLU A 249 5.95 16.20 27.80
CA GLU A 249 7.11 16.40 28.69
C GLU A 249 8.31 16.92 27.88
N TRP A 250 8.66 16.23 26.79
CA TRP A 250 9.77 16.65 25.94
C TRP A 250 9.54 18.04 25.34
N LEU A 251 8.32 18.33 24.86
CA LEU A 251 7.98 19.66 24.33
C LEU A 251 8.12 20.78 25.38
N LEU A 252 7.74 20.51 26.63
CA LEU A 252 7.81 21.50 27.71
C LEU A 252 9.24 21.79 28.14
N PHE A 253 10.06 20.74 28.32
CA PHE A 253 11.34 20.83 29.02
C PHE A 253 12.57 20.65 28.12
N ASN A 254 12.45 19.93 27.00
CA ASN A 254 13.58 19.42 26.21
C ASN A 254 13.47 19.74 24.69
N ARG A 255 12.48 20.53 24.24
CA ARG A 255 12.24 20.83 22.79
C ARG A 255 13.38 21.53 22.07
N ASN A 256 14.31 22.13 22.81
CA ASN A 256 15.48 22.83 22.28
C ASN A 256 16.67 21.90 22.09
N ASP A 257 16.57 20.65 22.54
CA ASP A 257 17.60 19.64 22.32
C ASP A 257 17.78 19.38 20.82
N GLU A 258 19.02 19.11 20.41
CA GLU A 258 19.34 18.85 19.00
C GLU A 258 18.75 17.54 18.50
N LYS A 259 18.59 16.55 19.39
CA LYS A 259 18.14 15.20 19.05
C LYS A 259 16.84 14.86 19.77
N ILE A 260 15.86 14.38 18.99
CA ILE A 260 14.63 13.80 19.52
C ILE A 260 14.94 12.39 20.05
N PRO A 261 14.50 12.05 21.27
CA PRO A 261 14.65 10.70 21.83
C PRO A 261 14.04 9.63 20.92
N ASP A 262 14.66 8.43 20.88
CA ASP A 262 14.23 7.37 19.99
C ASP A 262 12.79 6.87 20.27
N TYR A 263 12.35 6.92 21.53
CA TYR A 263 10.97 6.58 21.93
C TYR A 263 9.91 7.60 21.47
N LEU A 264 10.33 8.76 20.95
CA LEU A 264 9.48 9.77 20.32
C LEU A 264 9.62 9.82 18.81
N LYS A 265 10.52 9.01 18.22
CA LYS A 265 10.61 8.90 16.76
C LYS A 265 9.34 8.30 16.22
N PHE A 266 8.84 8.92 15.16
CA PHE A 266 7.55 8.62 14.55
C PHE A 266 7.51 7.18 14.04
N ASN A 267 6.58 6.39 14.58
CA ASN A 267 6.29 5.02 14.17
C ASN A 267 4.77 4.80 14.23
N GLY A 268 4.00 5.67 13.57
CA GLY A 268 2.53 5.60 13.49
C GLY A 268 1.80 6.83 14.05
N HIS A 269 0.49 6.70 14.28
CA HIS A 269 -0.47 7.78 14.59
C HIS A 269 -0.29 8.50 15.94
N TYR A 270 0.80 8.25 16.67
CA TYR A 270 1.04 8.84 17.99
C TYR A 270 1.96 10.07 17.88
N HIS A 271 1.83 11.02 18.82
CA HIS A 271 2.67 12.23 18.93
C HIS A 271 2.33 13.41 17.99
N THR A 272 1.04 13.68 17.74
CA THR A 272 0.56 14.80 16.90
C THR A 272 1.19 16.15 17.27
N ASN A 273 1.39 16.44 18.56
CA ASN A 273 2.00 17.70 18.98
C ASN A 273 3.50 17.82 18.64
N ILE A 274 4.26 16.72 18.69
CA ILE A 274 5.68 16.73 18.28
C ILE A 274 5.74 16.93 16.77
N LEU A 275 4.94 16.19 16.01
CA LEU A 275 4.91 16.34 14.56
C LEU A 275 4.58 17.78 14.15
N ARG A 276 3.51 18.36 14.73
CA ARG A 276 3.15 19.77 14.51
C ARG A 276 4.30 20.72 14.83
N PHE A 277 4.98 20.50 15.96
CA PHE A 277 6.13 21.32 16.36
C PHE A 277 7.29 21.23 15.36
N LEU A 278 7.66 20.02 14.92
CA LEU A 278 8.75 19.82 13.96
C LEU A 278 8.42 20.41 12.60
N LEU A 279 7.21 20.16 12.08
CA LEU A 279 6.72 20.77 10.85
C LEU A 279 6.77 22.30 10.94
N ALA A 280 6.28 22.87 12.04
CA ALA A 280 6.30 24.31 12.26
C ALA A 280 7.72 24.89 12.30
N LYS A 281 8.68 24.16 12.91
CA LYS A 281 10.10 24.54 12.95
C LYS A 281 10.71 24.53 11.54
N SER A 282 10.47 23.49 10.74
CA SER A 282 10.96 23.41 9.36
C SER A 282 10.34 24.51 8.48
N ILE A 283 9.04 24.76 8.61
CA ILE A 283 8.32 25.83 7.90
C ILE A 283 8.88 27.21 8.26
N ALA A 284 9.08 27.49 9.55
CA ALA A 284 9.60 28.77 10.02
C ALA A 284 11.01 29.05 9.46
N LYS A 285 11.84 28.01 9.35
CA LYS A 285 13.19 28.10 8.77
C LYS A 285 13.25 28.04 7.25
N GLN A 286 12.12 27.74 6.59
CA GLN A 286 12.06 27.48 5.14
C GLN A 286 12.97 26.32 4.69
N GLU A 287 13.13 25.32 5.55
CA GLU A 287 13.87 24.10 5.23
C GLU A 287 12.96 23.13 4.46
N PRO A 288 13.51 22.35 3.49
CA PRO A 288 12.74 21.32 2.80
C PRO A 288 12.29 20.24 3.81
N LEU A 289 11.02 19.84 3.73
CA LEU A 289 10.50 18.75 4.56
C LEU A 289 11.16 17.43 4.17
N SER A 290 11.56 16.62 5.15
CA SER A 290 11.99 15.25 4.89
C SER A 290 10.80 14.37 4.47
N TYR A 291 11.06 13.23 3.84
CA TYR A 291 10.00 12.33 3.41
C TYR A 291 9.24 11.74 4.62
N GLU A 292 9.91 11.50 5.75
CA GLU A 292 9.30 11.01 6.98
C GLU A 292 8.28 12.01 7.52
N LEU A 293 8.72 13.27 7.70
CA LEU A 293 7.82 14.34 8.16
C LEU A 293 6.65 14.57 7.20
N ALA A 294 6.89 14.47 5.89
CA ALA A 294 5.84 14.61 4.89
C ALA A 294 4.83 13.45 4.96
N LEU A 295 5.29 12.21 5.11
CA LEU A 295 4.43 11.04 5.23
C LEU A 295 3.59 11.11 6.50
N ASP A 296 4.23 11.36 7.65
CA ASP A 296 3.54 11.47 8.94
C ASP A 296 2.50 12.59 8.91
N TRP A 297 2.86 13.75 8.35
CA TRP A 297 1.92 14.86 8.20
C TRP A 297 0.70 14.48 7.37
N THR A 298 0.87 13.65 6.35
CA THR A 298 -0.22 13.21 5.46
C THR A 298 -1.13 12.20 6.14
N ILE A 299 -0.58 11.31 6.96
CA ILE A 299 -1.34 10.28 7.66
C ILE A 299 -2.11 10.87 8.86
N THR A 300 -1.50 11.80 9.60
CA THR A 300 -2.07 12.31 10.86
C THR A 300 -2.75 13.67 10.73
N HIS A 301 -3.00 14.18 9.51
CA HIS A 301 -3.64 15.47 9.35
C HIS A 301 -5.08 15.43 9.90
N PRO A 302 -5.51 16.39 10.76
CA PRO A 302 -6.82 16.28 11.43
C PRO A 302 -8.03 16.20 10.48
N THR A 303 -7.98 16.94 9.36
CA THR A 303 -9.12 17.04 8.41
C THR A 303 -8.91 16.35 7.07
N LEU A 304 -7.67 16.12 6.67
CA LEU A 304 -7.29 15.56 5.37
C LEU A 304 -6.41 14.31 5.54
N GLY A 305 -6.27 13.85 6.78
CA GLY A 305 -5.47 12.68 7.11
C GLY A 305 -6.06 11.51 6.35
N ILE A 306 -5.21 10.82 5.61
CA ILE A 306 -5.63 9.61 4.92
C ILE A 306 -5.24 8.41 5.76
N ARG A 307 -6.19 7.49 5.91
CA ARG A 307 -5.88 6.16 6.39
C ARG A 307 -5.23 5.40 5.24
N LEU A 308 -4.12 4.73 5.52
CA LEU A 308 -3.44 3.90 4.53
C LEU A 308 -4.38 2.75 4.14
N LYS A 309 -4.49 2.45 2.84
CA LYS A 309 -5.28 1.30 2.37
C LYS A 309 -4.50 -0.01 2.51
N THR A 310 -5.18 -1.13 2.31
CA THR A 310 -4.62 -2.50 2.40
C THR A 310 -3.20 -2.65 1.82
N PRO A 311 -2.87 -2.22 0.59
CA PRO A 311 -1.51 -2.40 0.07
C PRO A 311 -0.41 -1.74 0.89
N ALA A 312 -0.66 -0.52 1.36
CA ALA A 312 0.29 0.22 2.18
C ALA A 312 0.37 -0.30 3.62
N ARG A 313 -0.72 -0.88 4.14
CA ARG A 313 -0.78 -1.50 5.48
C ARG A 313 -0.11 -2.88 5.52
N ARG A 314 -0.38 -3.72 4.51
CA ARG A 314 0.16 -5.08 4.37
C ARG A 314 1.64 -5.09 3.98
N CYS A 315 2.09 -4.09 3.21
CA CYS A 315 3.47 -3.94 2.74
C CYS A 315 4.12 -2.65 3.27
N PRO A 316 4.24 -2.45 4.61
CA PRO A 316 4.60 -1.15 5.18
C PRO A 316 6.05 -0.74 4.88
N ASN A 317 6.96 -1.70 4.71
CA ASN A 317 8.37 -1.43 4.43
C ASN A 317 8.54 -1.02 2.96
N GLU A 318 7.97 -1.81 2.06
CA GLU A 318 7.94 -1.57 0.62
C GLU A 318 7.27 -0.23 0.32
N PHE A 319 6.15 0.06 1.00
CA PHE A 319 5.45 1.33 0.86
C PHE A 319 6.29 2.54 1.30
N LYS A 320 6.93 2.47 2.48
CA LYS A 320 7.78 3.58 2.98
C LYS A 320 8.94 3.87 2.04
N GLU A 321 9.60 2.83 1.54
CA GLU A 321 10.73 2.98 0.63
C GLU A 321 10.27 3.48 -0.75
N LEU A 322 9.14 2.99 -1.27
CA LEU A 322 8.58 3.50 -2.52
C LEU A 322 8.18 4.96 -2.39
N PHE A 323 7.52 5.32 -1.29
CA PHE A 323 7.15 6.70 -0.99
C PHE A 323 8.38 7.61 -0.94
N LYS A 324 9.45 7.19 -0.25
CA LYS A 324 10.72 7.92 -0.18
C LYS A 324 11.32 8.16 -1.57
N GLN A 325 11.36 7.13 -2.41
CA GLN A 325 11.91 7.25 -3.77
C GLN A 325 11.06 8.18 -4.64
N ARG A 326 9.74 8.00 -4.65
CA ARG A 326 8.81 8.85 -5.43
C ARG A 326 8.80 10.29 -4.92
N TYR A 327 8.90 10.50 -3.60
CA TYR A 327 9.02 11.81 -2.98
C TYR A 327 10.29 12.53 -3.44
N THR A 328 11.43 11.82 -3.40
CA THR A 328 12.73 12.37 -3.83
C THR A 328 12.73 12.67 -5.33
N GLN A 329 12.13 11.80 -6.15
CA GLN A 329 12.01 12.01 -7.60
C GLN A 329 11.14 13.24 -7.93
N LYS A 330 10.03 13.44 -7.22
CA LYS A 330 9.04 14.50 -7.49
C LYS A 330 9.42 15.84 -6.87
N PHE A 331 10.06 15.84 -5.70
CA PHE A 331 10.33 17.05 -4.92
C PHE A 331 11.82 17.29 -4.62
N GLY A 332 12.72 16.45 -5.12
CA GLY A 332 14.17 16.59 -4.91
C GLY A 332 14.53 16.47 -3.44
N GLN A 333 15.11 17.54 -2.88
CA GLN A 333 15.47 17.60 -1.46
C GLN A 333 14.26 17.69 -0.51
N GLY A 334 13.06 18.00 -1.04
CA GLY A 334 11.82 18.04 -0.29
C GLY A 334 10.97 19.28 -0.56
N ILE A 335 9.74 19.28 -0.04
CA ILE A 335 8.80 20.39 -0.21
C ILE A 335 9.17 21.53 0.73
N ILE A 336 9.44 22.71 0.19
CA ILE A 336 9.56 23.95 0.96
C ILE A 336 8.17 24.55 1.11
N VAL A 337 7.66 24.55 2.35
CA VAL A 337 6.33 25.05 2.68
C VAL A 337 6.42 26.49 3.18
N LYS A 338 5.62 27.39 2.59
CA LYS A 338 5.59 28.79 2.98
C LYS A 338 4.92 28.96 4.34
N ALA A 339 5.53 29.79 5.20
CA ALA A 339 4.97 30.15 6.50
C ALA A 339 3.61 30.85 6.36
N ASN A 340 2.69 30.50 7.26
CA ASN A 340 1.39 31.13 7.39
C ASN A 340 1.32 32.05 8.61
N LYS A 341 0.22 32.80 8.74
CA LYS A 341 0.02 33.78 9.82
C LYS A 341 -0.63 33.20 11.08
N THR A 342 -1.16 31.99 11.02
CA THR A 342 -1.80 31.34 12.16
C THR A 342 -0.70 30.81 13.08
N PRO A 343 -0.62 31.26 14.33
CA PRO A 343 0.43 30.81 15.22
C PRO A 343 0.10 29.42 15.80
N LEU A 344 1.15 28.62 16.01
CA LEU A 344 1.06 27.29 16.58
C LEU A 344 0.75 27.36 18.08
N GLU A 345 -0.22 26.55 18.49
CA GLU A 345 -0.53 26.29 19.89
C GLU A 345 -0.63 24.78 20.11
N LEU A 346 0.04 24.27 21.15
CA LEU A 346 0.09 22.84 21.46
C LEU A 346 -0.68 22.59 22.76
N ASN A 347 -1.67 21.70 22.68
CA ASN A 347 -2.54 21.36 23.80
C ASN A 347 -2.37 19.89 24.16
N TYR A 348 -2.24 19.59 25.45
CA TYR A 348 -2.26 18.24 26.00
C TYR A 348 -3.48 18.06 26.90
N ILE A 349 -4.23 17.00 26.63
CA ILE A 349 -5.41 16.60 27.41
C ILE A 349 -4.97 15.47 28.35
N PRO A 350 -4.92 15.72 29.67
CA PRO A 350 -4.56 14.70 30.64
C PRO A 350 -5.54 13.52 30.66
N ALA A 351 -5.06 12.33 30.99
CA ALA A 351 -5.91 11.19 31.31
C ALA A 351 -6.70 11.44 32.60
N SER A 352 -6.08 12.14 33.56
CA SER A 352 -6.73 12.53 34.81
C SER A 352 -7.75 13.65 34.60
N PHE A 353 -9.01 13.37 34.95
CA PHE A 353 -10.08 14.36 34.87
C PHE A 353 -9.96 15.49 35.91
N THR A 354 -9.05 15.39 36.91
CA THR A 354 -8.82 16.43 37.94
C THR A 354 -7.73 17.43 37.55
N ILE A 355 -7.06 17.23 36.42
CA ILE A 355 -6.00 18.09 35.89
C ILE A 355 -6.56 18.92 34.73
N THR A 356 -6.19 20.20 34.68
CA THR A 356 -6.54 21.09 33.55
C THR A 356 -5.69 20.76 32.34
N ASN A 357 -6.23 20.99 31.14
CA ASN A 357 -5.48 20.93 29.90
C ASN A 357 -4.19 21.76 29.97
N VAL A 358 -3.11 21.22 29.42
CA VAL A 358 -1.79 21.84 29.44
C VAL A 358 -1.54 22.51 28.09
N LEU A 359 -1.29 23.81 28.14
CA LEU A 359 -1.12 24.63 26.95
C LEU A 359 0.32 25.14 26.81
N ILE A 360 0.93 24.92 25.66
CA ILE A 360 2.10 25.69 25.22
C ILE A 360 1.57 26.79 24.30
N SER A 361 1.51 28.01 24.83
CA SER A 361 0.91 29.14 24.14
C SER A 361 1.70 29.56 22.90
N LYS A 362 0.99 30.22 21.98
CA LYS A 362 1.56 30.82 20.77
C LYS A 362 2.72 31.77 21.03
N GLU A 363 2.69 32.54 22.12
CA GLU A 363 3.77 33.48 22.47
C GLU A 363 5.05 32.76 22.86
N LYS A 364 4.93 31.59 23.49
CA LYS A 364 6.07 30.77 23.92
C LYS A 364 6.73 30.03 22.75
N LEU A 365 5.96 29.66 21.73
CA LEU A 365 6.46 28.96 20.55
C LEU A 365 6.94 29.92 19.46
N ASN A 366 6.15 30.95 19.13
CA ASN A 366 6.40 31.86 18.02
C ASN A 366 6.68 31.14 16.68
N LEU A 367 5.86 30.12 16.38
CA LEU A 367 5.95 29.29 15.17
C LEU A 367 4.62 29.29 14.40
N PRO A 368 4.63 29.05 13.07
CA PRO A 368 3.40 28.94 12.27
C PRO A 368 2.73 27.58 12.48
N ASP A 369 1.40 27.52 12.46
CA ASP A 369 0.65 26.26 12.61
C ASP A 369 0.53 25.52 11.26
N PRO A 370 1.09 24.31 11.11
CA PRO A 370 0.99 23.53 9.88
C PRO A 370 -0.40 22.99 9.60
N ILE A 371 -1.28 22.79 10.60
CA ILE A 371 -2.58 22.12 10.44
C ILE A 371 -3.51 22.87 9.47
N ILE A 372 -3.36 24.18 9.35
CA ILE A 372 -4.24 24.97 8.49
C ILE A 372 -3.93 24.81 6.99
N LEU A 373 -2.82 24.15 6.63
CA LEU A 373 -2.32 24.07 5.27
C LEU A 373 -2.84 22.81 4.57
N THR A 374 -3.66 23.01 3.54
CA THR A 374 -4.26 21.90 2.78
C THR A 374 -3.54 21.59 1.47
N ALA A 375 -2.95 22.60 0.82
CA ALA A 375 -2.34 22.44 -0.51
C ALA A 375 -1.10 21.51 -0.53
N PRO A 376 -0.16 21.57 0.44
CA PRO A 376 0.94 20.61 0.51
C PRO A 376 0.43 19.18 0.73
N ILE A 377 -0.56 19.01 1.61
CA ILE A 377 -1.13 17.71 1.96
C ILE A 377 -1.79 17.04 0.76
N LYS A 378 -2.59 17.76 -0.04
CA LYS A 378 -3.21 17.19 -1.25
C LYS A 378 -2.17 16.58 -2.20
N LYS A 379 -1.03 17.26 -2.41
CA LYS A 379 0.05 16.73 -3.26
C LYS A 379 0.70 15.47 -2.69
N LEU A 380 0.71 15.32 -1.37
CA LEU A 380 1.25 14.15 -0.68
C LEU A 380 0.24 13.00 -0.67
N ILE A 381 -1.06 13.29 -0.55
CA ILE A 381 -2.13 12.30 -0.71
C ILE A 381 -2.04 11.65 -2.09
N ASP A 382 -1.93 12.46 -3.16
CA ASP A 382 -1.76 11.93 -4.52
C ASP A 382 -0.57 10.97 -4.62
N LEU A 383 0.53 11.27 -3.89
CA LEU A 383 1.73 10.44 -3.87
C LEU A 383 1.52 9.13 -3.08
N VAL A 384 0.81 9.18 -1.96
CA VAL A 384 0.44 7.99 -1.18
C VAL A 384 -0.47 7.08 -2.01
N GLU A 385 -1.48 7.62 -2.68
CA GLU A 385 -2.37 6.85 -3.56
C GLU A 385 -1.60 6.21 -4.72
N GLU A 386 -0.68 6.96 -5.34
CA GLU A 386 0.20 6.44 -6.39
C GLU A 386 1.04 5.26 -5.90
N CYS A 387 1.69 5.39 -4.73
CA CYS A 387 2.50 4.31 -4.14
C CYS A 387 1.64 3.10 -3.77
N THR A 388 0.46 3.34 -3.18
CA THR A 388 -0.49 2.28 -2.82
C THR A 388 -0.93 1.50 -4.04
N LYS A 389 -1.27 2.19 -5.14
CA LYS A 389 -1.70 1.56 -6.40
C LYS A 389 -0.59 0.71 -7.02
N GLN A 390 0.66 1.16 -6.95
CA GLN A 390 1.80 0.41 -7.49
C GLN A 390 2.08 -0.88 -6.70
N LEU A 391 1.68 -0.94 -5.42
CA LEU A 391 1.84 -2.13 -4.58
C LEU A 391 0.63 -3.07 -4.59
N ASP A 392 -0.47 -2.71 -5.26
CA ASP A 392 -1.73 -3.46 -5.21
C ASP A 392 -1.58 -4.93 -5.64
N SER A 393 -0.88 -5.19 -6.76
CA SER A 393 -0.68 -6.55 -7.27
C SER A 393 0.17 -7.40 -6.33
N TYR A 394 1.25 -6.83 -5.79
CA TYR A 394 2.10 -7.51 -4.81
C TYR A 394 1.33 -7.78 -3.50
N SER A 395 0.60 -6.78 -2.98
CA SER A 395 -0.23 -6.90 -1.78
C SER A 395 -1.26 -8.02 -1.89
N LYS A 396 -1.96 -8.11 -3.03
CA LYS A 396 -2.95 -9.17 -3.28
C LYS A 396 -2.31 -10.55 -3.31
N TYR A 397 -1.11 -10.66 -3.89
CA TYR A 397 -0.38 -11.93 -3.92
C TYR A 397 0.01 -12.37 -2.51
N ILE A 398 0.65 -11.51 -1.71
CA ILE A 398 1.09 -11.89 -0.36
C ILE A 398 -0.07 -12.02 0.65
N GLY A 399 -1.25 -11.46 0.33
CA GLY A 399 -2.44 -11.59 1.16
C GLY A 399 -3.00 -13.01 1.21
N ARG A 400 -2.75 -13.82 0.18
CA ARG A 400 -3.24 -15.20 0.09
C ARG A 400 -2.36 -16.16 0.87
N GLU A 401 -2.98 -17.09 1.59
CA GLU A 401 -2.27 -18.10 2.37
C GLU A 401 -1.29 -18.94 1.52
N GLY A 402 -0.12 -19.25 2.11
CA GLY A 402 0.90 -20.09 1.49
C GLY A 402 1.82 -19.39 0.48
N ASN A 403 1.55 -18.14 0.12
CA ASN A 403 2.42 -17.37 -0.77
C ASN A 403 3.66 -16.85 -0.06
N ASN A 404 4.80 -16.95 -0.73
CA ASN A 404 6.09 -16.48 -0.21
C ASN A 404 6.40 -15.08 -0.77
N PRO A 405 6.57 -14.04 0.08
CA PRO A 405 6.95 -12.69 -0.37
C PRO A 405 8.27 -12.62 -1.13
N ASN A 406 9.15 -13.60 -0.91
CA ASN A 406 10.44 -13.72 -1.59
C ASN A 406 10.38 -14.57 -2.86
N SER A 407 9.20 -15.07 -3.27
CA SER A 407 9.10 -15.88 -4.49
C SER A 407 9.40 -15.07 -5.76
N LEU A 408 9.81 -15.74 -6.83
CA LEU A 408 10.15 -15.14 -8.11
C LEU A 408 8.97 -14.34 -8.64
N TYR A 409 7.78 -14.92 -8.49
CA TYR A 409 6.55 -14.26 -8.87
C TYR A 409 6.27 -13.04 -7.99
N ALA A 410 6.38 -13.14 -6.67
CA ALA A 410 6.19 -11.99 -5.77
C ALA A 410 7.12 -10.83 -6.13
N GLN A 411 8.40 -11.13 -6.34
CA GLN A 411 9.41 -10.15 -6.68
C GLN A 411 9.16 -9.51 -8.05
N SER A 412 8.62 -10.28 -9.02
CA SER A 412 8.23 -9.72 -10.33
C SER A 412 7.05 -8.73 -10.27
N LEU A 413 6.26 -8.75 -9.19
CA LEU A 413 5.15 -7.82 -8.97
C LEU A 413 5.58 -6.52 -8.28
N LEU A 414 6.81 -6.43 -7.77
CA LEU A 414 7.33 -5.23 -7.12
C LEU A 414 7.78 -4.18 -8.17
N PRO A 415 7.60 -2.88 -7.87
CA PRO A 415 8.21 -1.81 -8.66
C PRO A 415 9.73 -1.95 -8.77
N LYS A 416 10.29 -1.63 -9.94
CA LYS A 416 11.73 -1.75 -10.25
C LYS A 416 12.61 -1.07 -9.21
N GLU A 417 12.15 0.06 -8.69
CA GLU A 417 12.74 0.85 -7.63
C GLU A 417 13.01 0.07 -6.33
N LEU A 418 12.15 -0.90 -5.99
CA LEU A 418 12.26 -1.70 -4.77
C LEU A 418 13.14 -2.94 -4.94
N LEU A 419 13.37 -3.38 -6.19
CA LEU A 419 14.16 -4.58 -6.48
C LEU A 419 15.62 -4.46 -6.01
N GLN A 420 16.15 -3.23 -5.93
CA GLN A 420 17.51 -2.95 -5.42
C GLN A 420 17.70 -3.36 -3.96
N GLN A 421 16.63 -3.61 -3.21
CA GLN A 421 16.70 -4.04 -1.81
C GLN A 421 16.74 -5.56 -1.66
N SER A 422 16.38 -6.30 -2.71
CA SER A 422 16.46 -7.75 -2.71
C SER A 422 17.91 -8.21 -2.89
N THR A 423 18.47 -8.80 -1.84
CA THR A 423 19.84 -9.33 -1.88
C THR A 423 20.03 -10.40 -2.94
N TYR A 424 19.01 -11.20 -3.23
CA TYR A 424 19.06 -12.27 -4.23
C TYR A 424 19.01 -11.72 -5.65
N LEU A 425 18.14 -10.74 -5.91
CA LEU A 425 18.08 -10.08 -7.21
C LEU A 425 19.34 -9.28 -7.50
N ASN A 426 19.93 -8.63 -6.50
CA ASN A 426 21.20 -7.94 -6.67
C ASN A 426 22.32 -8.92 -7.03
N LYS A 427 22.38 -10.11 -6.41
CA LYS A 427 23.34 -11.16 -6.80
C LYS A 427 23.12 -11.66 -8.23
N LEU A 428 21.86 -11.86 -8.62
CA LEU A 428 21.53 -12.24 -9.99
C LEU A 428 21.99 -11.13 -10.96
N LYS A 429 21.64 -9.88 -10.68
CA LYS A 429 22.04 -8.71 -11.46
C LYS A 429 23.55 -8.57 -11.57
N GLU A 430 24.29 -8.67 -10.46
CA GLU A 430 25.76 -8.64 -10.47
C GLU A 430 26.35 -9.77 -11.32
N LYS A 431 25.81 -11.00 -11.23
CA LYS A 431 26.25 -12.12 -12.07
C LYS A 431 26.01 -11.85 -13.56
N LEU A 432 24.92 -11.17 -13.91
CA LEU A 432 24.60 -10.80 -15.29
C LEU A 432 25.44 -9.61 -15.79
N GLU A 433 25.68 -8.60 -14.95
CA GLU A 433 26.47 -7.41 -15.31
C GLU A 433 27.97 -7.70 -15.41
N ASN A 434 28.51 -8.58 -14.56
CA ASN A 434 29.93 -8.97 -14.56
C ASN A 434 30.33 -9.81 -15.80
N ASN A 435 29.37 -10.18 -16.65
CA ASN A 435 29.67 -10.90 -17.89
C ASN A 435 30.05 -9.90 -19.00
N GLU A 436 31.27 -10.03 -19.52
CA GLU A 436 31.73 -9.20 -20.64
C GLU A 436 30.96 -9.48 -21.94
N LYS A 437 30.42 -10.70 -22.09
CA LYS A 437 29.65 -11.11 -23.27
C LYS A 437 28.29 -10.41 -23.33
N GLU A 438 27.84 -10.08 -24.55
CA GLU A 438 26.49 -9.54 -24.79
C GLU A 438 25.38 -10.59 -24.58
N ILE A 439 25.74 -11.87 -24.74
CA ILE A 439 24.85 -13.03 -24.63
C ILE A 439 25.40 -13.97 -23.56
N ILE A 440 24.56 -14.34 -22.60
CA ILE A 440 24.87 -15.20 -21.46
C ILE A 440 24.05 -16.48 -21.57
N VAL A 441 24.73 -17.63 -21.58
CA VAL A 441 24.08 -18.95 -21.54
C VAL A 441 24.08 -19.44 -20.09
N MET A 442 22.91 -19.81 -19.57
CA MET A 442 22.80 -20.38 -18.23
C MET A 442 21.68 -21.43 -18.14
N LYS A 443 21.72 -22.29 -17.12
CA LYS A 443 20.59 -23.19 -16.84
C LYS A 443 19.51 -22.46 -16.06
N LEU A 444 18.26 -22.83 -16.31
CA LEU A 444 17.13 -22.24 -15.58
C LEU A 444 17.19 -22.55 -14.08
N THR A 445 17.66 -23.75 -13.69
CA THR A 445 17.89 -24.12 -12.28
C THR A 445 18.84 -23.16 -11.56
N GLU A 446 19.84 -22.61 -12.26
CA GLU A 446 20.77 -21.65 -11.64
C GLU A 446 20.08 -20.35 -11.24
N ILE A 447 19.03 -19.91 -11.95
CA ILE A 447 18.24 -18.73 -11.54
C ILE A 447 17.51 -19.04 -10.25
N TYR A 448 16.80 -20.18 -10.19
CA TYR A 448 16.07 -20.61 -8.99
C TYR A 448 17.00 -20.80 -7.78
N ASP A 449 18.19 -21.38 -7.99
CA ASP A 449 19.20 -21.55 -6.95
C ASP A 449 19.71 -20.20 -6.41
N LEU A 450 19.93 -19.22 -7.31
CA LEU A 450 20.36 -17.87 -6.91
C LEU A 450 19.28 -17.11 -6.12
N LEU A 451 18.01 -17.37 -6.44
CA LEU A 451 16.85 -16.83 -5.74
C LEU A 451 16.51 -17.61 -4.46
N GLN A 452 17.20 -18.73 -4.19
CA GLN A 452 16.94 -19.66 -3.08
C GLN A 452 15.51 -20.22 -3.08
N GLU A 453 14.97 -20.47 -4.27
CA GLU A 453 13.64 -21.03 -4.46
C GLU A 453 13.67 -22.48 -4.89
N LYS A 454 12.61 -23.21 -4.53
CA LYS A 454 12.39 -24.54 -5.09
C LYS A 454 11.95 -24.39 -6.53
N SER A 455 12.73 -24.97 -7.44
CA SER A 455 12.37 -25.07 -8.85
C SER A 455 11.02 -25.79 -9.00
N PRO A 456 10.08 -25.27 -9.82
CA PRO A 456 8.86 -25.98 -10.14
C PRO A 456 9.18 -27.27 -10.93
N LEU A 457 8.28 -28.26 -10.86
CA LEU A 457 8.45 -29.52 -11.59
C LEU A 457 8.32 -29.34 -13.10
N VAL A 458 7.46 -28.41 -13.54
CA VAL A 458 7.19 -28.07 -14.94
C VAL A 458 7.01 -26.57 -15.03
N ILE A 459 7.60 -25.95 -16.05
CA ILE A 459 7.35 -24.54 -16.37
C ILE A 459 6.05 -24.41 -17.16
N ASP A 460 5.06 -23.77 -16.56
CA ASP A 460 3.83 -23.39 -17.23
C ASP A 460 3.96 -22.05 -18.00
N LYS A 461 2.90 -21.63 -18.68
CA LYS A 461 2.89 -20.36 -19.44
C LYS A 461 3.12 -19.15 -18.52
N LYS A 462 2.47 -19.13 -17.36
CA LYS A 462 2.49 -18.01 -16.42
C LYS A 462 3.86 -17.87 -15.75
N GLU A 463 4.46 -18.97 -15.32
CA GLU A 463 5.82 -19.03 -14.77
C GLU A 463 6.86 -18.56 -15.78
N SER A 464 6.72 -18.96 -17.05
CA SER A 464 7.61 -18.48 -18.12
C SER A 464 7.51 -16.97 -18.33
N GLU A 465 6.30 -16.41 -18.26
CA GLU A 465 6.07 -14.97 -18.43
C GLU A 465 6.54 -14.16 -17.20
N ASN A 466 6.36 -14.70 -16.00
CA ASN A 466 6.86 -14.10 -14.76
C ASN A 466 8.40 -14.05 -14.74
N LEU A 467 9.04 -15.14 -15.17
CA LEU A 467 10.49 -15.20 -15.32
C LEU A 467 11.00 -14.14 -16.30
N ALA A 468 10.36 -14.04 -17.47
CA ALA A 468 10.72 -13.03 -18.46
C ALA A 468 10.55 -11.60 -17.92
N THR A 469 9.45 -11.35 -17.19
CA THR A 469 9.17 -10.07 -16.55
C THR A 469 10.23 -9.72 -15.49
N LEU A 470 10.64 -10.68 -14.66
CA LEU A 470 11.69 -10.47 -13.67
C LEU A 470 13.03 -10.09 -14.32
N ILE A 471 13.43 -10.82 -15.37
CA ILE A 471 14.70 -10.56 -16.08
C ILE A 471 14.65 -9.20 -16.78
N GLU A 472 13.49 -8.82 -17.33
CA GLU A 472 13.25 -7.52 -17.95
C GLU A 472 13.31 -6.37 -16.94
N LEU A 473 12.81 -6.57 -15.72
CA LEU A 473 12.96 -5.60 -14.63
C LEU A 473 14.44 -5.35 -14.26
N LEU A 474 15.34 -6.30 -14.55
CA LEU A 474 16.79 -6.17 -14.36
C LEU A 474 17.51 -5.54 -15.58
N ASP A 475 16.79 -5.06 -16.60
CA ASP A 475 17.31 -4.51 -17.86
C ASP A 475 17.96 -5.55 -18.80
N PHE A 476 17.52 -6.81 -18.72
CA PHE A 476 17.93 -7.89 -19.59
C PHE A 476 16.73 -8.54 -20.31
N GLY A 477 16.96 -9.25 -21.40
CA GLY A 477 15.94 -10.08 -22.05
C GLY A 477 16.27 -11.56 -21.92
N ILE A 478 15.26 -12.41 -22.05
CA ILE A 478 15.41 -13.88 -22.02
C ILE A 478 15.05 -14.50 -23.38
N ALA A 479 15.72 -15.59 -23.75
CA ALA A 479 15.35 -16.45 -24.85
C ALA A 479 15.41 -17.93 -24.39
N PRO A 480 14.33 -18.72 -24.58
CA PRO A 480 13.08 -18.36 -25.24
C PRO A 480 12.19 -17.51 -24.30
N ASP A 481 11.38 -16.65 -24.89
CA ASP A 481 10.41 -15.80 -24.19
C ASP A 481 9.02 -16.17 -24.74
N ASN A 482 8.14 -16.67 -23.89
CA ASN A 482 6.83 -17.13 -24.33
C ASN A 482 5.98 -15.99 -24.94
N ARG A 483 6.19 -14.74 -24.51
CA ARG A 483 5.44 -13.57 -24.96
C ARG A 483 5.71 -13.23 -26.43
N TYR A 484 6.96 -13.44 -26.88
CA TYR A 484 7.42 -13.00 -28.19
C TYR A 484 7.86 -14.14 -29.11
N HIS A 485 8.53 -15.15 -28.57
CA HIS A 485 9.01 -16.33 -29.30
C HIS A 485 7.98 -17.47 -29.34
N HIS A 486 6.91 -17.38 -28.54
CA HIS A 486 5.86 -18.40 -28.39
C HIS A 486 6.41 -19.78 -28.01
N LEU A 487 7.47 -19.78 -27.19
CA LEU A 487 8.15 -20.96 -26.68
C LEU A 487 8.45 -20.77 -25.20
N LYS A 488 8.32 -21.86 -24.45
CA LYS A 488 8.64 -21.91 -23.02
C LYS A 488 9.98 -22.59 -22.77
N PRO A 489 10.78 -22.11 -21.80
CA PRO A 489 11.98 -22.80 -21.39
C PRO A 489 11.63 -24.10 -20.66
N THR A 490 12.54 -25.08 -20.72
CA THR A 490 12.44 -26.32 -19.93
C THR A 490 13.22 -26.16 -18.63
N ILE A 491 12.75 -26.81 -17.55
CA ILE A 491 13.35 -26.59 -16.20
C ILE A 491 14.83 -26.96 -16.13
N ASN A 492 15.23 -28.05 -16.79
CA ASN A 492 16.63 -28.49 -16.89
C ASN A 492 17.32 -27.97 -18.16
N GLY A 493 16.63 -27.12 -18.93
CA GLY A 493 17.11 -26.56 -20.17
C GLY A 493 18.07 -25.39 -19.97
N GLN A 494 18.75 -25.05 -21.06
CA GLN A 494 19.51 -23.81 -21.16
C GLN A 494 18.60 -22.68 -21.61
N ILE A 495 18.83 -21.51 -21.03
CA ILE A 495 18.24 -20.25 -21.42
C ILE A 495 19.35 -19.27 -21.76
N ILE A 496 18.99 -18.29 -22.56
CA ILE A 496 19.88 -17.23 -22.96
C ILE A 496 19.39 -15.92 -22.39
N ILE A 497 20.30 -15.16 -21.79
CA ILE A 497 20.06 -13.80 -21.31
C ILE A 497 20.87 -12.83 -22.15
N PHE A 498 20.24 -11.76 -22.63
CA PHE A 498 20.88 -10.74 -23.44
C PHE A 498 20.67 -9.34 -22.88
N LYS A 499 21.63 -8.44 -23.11
CA LYS A 499 21.61 -7.07 -22.57
C LYS A 499 20.51 -6.22 -23.22
N LYS A 500 20.00 -5.22 -22.48
CA LYS A 500 18.97 -4.24 -22.90
C LYS A 500 17.54 -4.79 -23.03
N GLY A 501 17.39 -6.10 -23.22
CA GLY A 501 16.09 -6.76 -23.33
C GLY A 501 15.21 -6.20 -24.44
N HIS A 502 13.91 -6.41 -24.31
CA HIS A 502 12.91 -5.96 -25.28
C HIS A 502 12.47 -4.50 -25.06
N GLY A 503 12.63 -3.98 -23.84
CA GLY A 503 12.25 -2.62 -23.48
C GLY A 503 10.74 -2.42 -23.38
N ILE A 504 10.33 -1.20 -23.02
CA ILE A 504 8.93 -0.90 -22.72
C ILE A 504 8.09 -0.97 -24.00
N ASN A 505 6.96 -1.70 -23.94
CA ASN A 505 5.98 -1.85 -25.03
C ASN A 505 6.56 -2.44 -26.33
N PHE A 506 7.47 -3.40 -26.21
CA PHE A 506 7.95 -4.13 -27.38
C PHE A 506 6.79 -4.83 -28.10
N ASN A 507 6.63 -4.51 -29.38
CA ASN A 507 5.64 -5.14 -30.25
C ASN A 507 6.36 -5.78 -31.45
N PRO A 508 6.44 -7.12 -31.51
CA PRO A 508 7.17 -7.79 -32.57
C PRO A 508 6.53 -7.55 -33.94
N SER A 509 7.34 -7.27 -34.96
CA SER A 509 6.88 -7.21 -36.34
C SER A 509 6.50 -8.60 -36.87
N GLN A 510 5.70 -8.64 -37.93
CA GLN A 510 5.41 -9.89 -38.64
C GLN A 510 6.69 -10.56 -39.17
N GLU A 511 7.67 -9.76 -39.59
CA GLU A 511 8.97 -10.22 -40.05
C GLU A 511 9.74 -10.94 -38.91
N PHE A 512 9.69 -10.41 -37.68
CA PHE A 512 10.28 -11.04 -36.51
C PHE A 512 9.69 -12.43 -36.24
N THR A 513 8.36 -12.56 -36.27
CA THR A 513 7.67 -13.84 -36.03
C THR A 513 7.98 -14.87 -37.12
N MET A 514 8.08 -14.43 -38.38
CA MET A 514 8.48 -15.28 -39.51
C MET A 514 9.91 -15.80 -39.31
N LEU A 515 10.84 -14.90 -38.96
CA LEU A 515 12.23 -15.27 -38.73
C LEU A 515 12.42 -16.22 -37.55
N CYS A 516 11.66 -16.08 -36.47
CA CYS A 516 11.67 -17.06 -35.38
C CYS A 516 11.40 -18.48 -35.89
N SER A 517 10.48 -18.63 -36.85
CA SER A 517 10.16 -19.94 -37.45
C SER A 517 11.27 -20.45 -38.36
N ILE A 518 11.85 -19.57 -39.19
CA ILE A 518 12.98 -19.90 -40.08
C ILE A 518 14.22 -20.30 -39.28
N LEU A 519 14.56 -19.56 -38.22
CA LEU A 519 15.72 -19.85 -37.38
C LEU A 519 15.57 -21.20 -36.66
N ARG A 520 14.36 -21.57 -36.23
CA ARG A 520 14.12 -22.91 -35.67
C ARG A 520 14.31 -24.02 -36.70
N LEU A 521 13.75 -23.85 -37.91
CA LEU A 521 13.94 -24.83 -38.98
C LEU A 521 15.42 -24.96 -39.38
N GLY A 522 16.12 -23.82 -39.47
CA GLY A 522 17.56 -23.78 -39.71
C GLY A 522 18.36 -24.48 -38.62
N ALA A 523 18.00 -24.28 -37.35
CA ALA A 523 18.63 -24.98 -36.22
C ALA A 523 18.36 -26.48 -36.25
N ILE A 524 17.17 -26.94 -36.66
CA ILE A 524 16.88 -28.37 -36.85
C ILE A 524 17.83 -28.98 -37.89
N VAL A 525 18.08 -28.26 -39.00
CA VAL A 525 19.02 -28.71 -40.04
C VAL A 525 20.45 -28.73 -39.51
N SER A 526 20.89 -27.66 -38.85
CA SER A 526 22.27 -27.51 -38.35
C SER A 526 22.61 -28.50 -37.22
N GLN A 527 21.61 -29.06 -36.52
CA GLN A 527 21.81 -29.98 -35.40
C GLN A 527 21.92 -31.46 -35.82
N ILE A 528 21.70 -31.79 -37.10
CA ILE A 528 21.56 -33.19 -37.57
C ILE A 528 22.79 -34.04 -37.26
N ASP A 529 23.98 -33.48 -37.47
CA ASP A 529 25.23 -34.19 -37.25
C ASP A 529 25.77 -34.03 -35.81
N GLY A 530 24.97 -33.45 -34.91
CA GLY A 530 25.29 -33.26 -33.51
C GLY A 530 26.37 -32.20 -33.25
N LYS A 531 26.84 -31.50 -34.30
CA LYS A 531 27.73 -30.35 -34.23
C LYS A 531 27.27 -29.31 -35.25
N VAL A 532 26.92 -28.13 -34.77
CA VAL A 532 26.60 -26.97 -35.61
C VAL A 532 27.89 -26.44 -36.21
N SER A 533 27.93 -26.23 -37.53
CA SER A 533 29.08 -25.59 -38.18
C SER A 533 29.07 -24.08 -38.02
N HIS A 534 30.27 -23.49 -37.97
CA HIS A 534 30.43 -22.05 -37.91
C HIS A 534 29.92 -21.34 -39.19
N GLN A 535 29.91 -22.01 -40.36
CA GLN A 535 29.42 -21.37 -41.59
C GLN A 535 27.88 -21.35 -41.65
N GLU A 536 27.22 -22.40 -41.15
CA GLU A 536 25.76 -22.47 -40.98
C GLU A 536 25.29 -21.40 -39.99
N GLU A 537 25.94 -21.30 -38.82
CA GLU A 537 25.67 -20.28 -37.81
C GLU A 537 25.81 -18.87 -38.40
N LYS A 538 26.89 -18.63 -39.16
CA LYS A 538 27.14 -17.34 -39.80
C LYS A 538 26.09 -16.98 -40.84
N LEU A 539 25.58 -17.95 -41.60
CA LEU A 539 24.52 -17.73 -42.59
C LEU A 539 23.21 -17.34 -41.89
N LEU A 540 22.83 -18.05 -40.82
CA LEU A 540 21.67 -17.72 -39.99
C LEU A 540 21.80 -16.34 -39.33
N TYR A 541 22.99 -15.99 -38.86
CA TYR A 541 23.29 -14.68 -38.30
C TYR A 541 23.15 -13.55 -39.34
N ASN A 542 23.72 -13.74 -40.54
CA ASN A 542 23.62 -12.75 -41.63
C ASN A 542 22.17 -12.54 -42.07
N LEU A 543 21.34 -13.59 -42.05
CA LEU A 543 19.91 -13.50 -42.37
C LEU A 543 19.17 -12.53 -41.44
N ILE A 544 19.58 -12.44 -40.16
CA ILE A 544 19.07 -11.46 -39.19
C ILE A 544 19.66 -10.07 -39.47
N GLN A 545 20.97 -9.97 -39.66
CA GLN A 545 21.67 -8.69 -39.76
C GLN A 545 21.34 -7.91 -41.04
N ASP A 546 21.24 -8.60 -42.17
CA ASP A 546 21.00 -7.99 -43.48
C ASP A 546 19.54 -7.57 -43.66
N ASN A 547 18.63 -8.00 -42.78
CA ASN A 547 17.23 -7.62 -42.82
C ASN A 547 17.05 -6.15 -42.37
N ARG A 548 16.66 -5.28 -43.31
CA ARG A 548 16.44 -3.84 -43.06
C ARG A 548 15.09 -3.52 -42.43
N LYS A 549 14.15 -4.47 -42.41
CA LYS A 549 12.81 -4.27 -41.82
C LYS A 549 12.81 -4.45 -40.30
N LEU A 550 13.78 -5.18 -39.77
CA LEU A 550 13.92 -5.38 -38.34
C LEU A 550 14.51 -4.16 -37.66
N THR A 551 13.94 -3.81 -36.52
CA THR A 551 14.54 -2.88 -35.57
C THR A 551 15.79 -3.49 -34.92
N ASN A 552 16.66 -2.67 -34.36
CA ASN A 552 17.85 -3.15 -33.65
C ASN A 552 17.47 -4.05 -32.46
N ILE A 553 16.38 -3.75 -31.75
CA ILE A 553 15.89 -4.55 -30.62
C ILE A 553 15.44 -5.94 -31.09
N GLU A 554 14.72 -6.01 -32.21
CA GLU A 554 14.33 -7.28 -32.82
C GLU A 554 15.55 -8.10 -33.25
N LYS A 555 16.58 -7.46 -33.81
CA LYS A 555 17.83 -8.14 -34.16
C LYS A 555 18.53 -8.70 -32.93
N ASP A 556 18.65 -7.93 -31.85
CA ASP A 556 19.25 -8.37 -30.60
C ASP A 556 18.50 -9.58 -30.01
N SER A 557 17.17 -9.51 -29.98
CA SER A 557 16.32 -10.63 -29.54
C SER A 557 16.46 -11.86 -30.44
N LEU A 558 16.46 -11.70 -31.76
CA LEU A 558 16.60 -12.82 -32.70
C LEU A 558 18.00 -13.47 -32.62
N ASN A 559 19.04 -12.69 -32.38
CA ASN A 559 20.39 -13.22 -32.17
C ASN A 559 20.46 -14.07 -30.90
N ALA A 560 19.86 -13.60 -29.80
CA ALA A 560 19.75 -14.38 -28.57
C ALA A 560 18.91 -15.65 -28.79
N PHE A 561 17.81 -15.55 -29.54
CA PHE A 561 16.96 -16.68 -29.88
C PHE A 561 17.66 -17.70 -30.78
N LEU A 562 18.43 -17.27 -31.77
CA LEU A 562 19.23 -18.14 -32.64
C LEU A 562 20.24 -18.94 -31.83
N GLN A 563 20.99 -18.29 -30.94
CA GLN A 563 21.94 -18.97 -30.07
C GLN A 563 21.24 -20.02 -29.21
N TRP A 564 20.06 -19.71 -28.68
CA TRP A 564 19.28 -20.65 -27.87
C TRP A 564 18.81 -21.85 -28.72
N ALA A 565 18.35 -21.58 -29.95
CA ALA A 565 17.88 -22.59 -30.87
C ALA A 565 18.99 -23.55 -31.30
N LEU A 566 20.24 -23.07 -31.44
CA LEU A 566 21.39 -23.90 -31.82
C LEU A 566 21.91 -24.79 -30.69
N ILE A 567 21.85 -24.34 -29.43
CA ILE A 567 22.33 -25.14 -28.26
C ILE A 567 21.27 -26.10 -27.71
N THR A 568 19.98 -25.78 -27.90
CA THR A 568 18.87 -26.59 -27.39
C THR A 568 18.27 -27.43 -28.52
N PRO A 569 18.09 -28.76 -28.35
CA PRO A 569 17.46 -29.59 -29.36
C PRO A 569 16.09 -29.05 -29.78
N GLN A 570 15.92 -28.80 -31.08
CA GLN A 570 14.68 -28.26 -31.62
C GLN A 570 13.73 -29.37 -32.09
N GLU A 571 12.45 -29.21 -31.77
CA GLU A 571 11.39 -30.08 -32.27
C GLU A 571 10.52 -29.38 -33.32
N ILE A 572 9.87 -30.19 -34.17
CA ILE A 572 8.93 -29.74 -35.20
C ILE A 572 7.55 -29.42 -34.60
N SER A 573 7.32 -29.76 -33.33
CA SER A 573 6.10 -29.46 -32.60
C SER A 573 5.88 -27.92 -32.52
N GLY A 574 4.65 -27.49 -32.84
CA GLY A 574 4.25 -26.07 -32.97
C GLY A 574 4.59 -25.38 -34.30
N LEU A 575 5.56 -25.86 -35.09
CA LEU A 575 5.85 -25.31 -36.43
C LEU A 575 4.86 -25.83 -37.49
N LYS A 576 4.37 -27.07 -37.33
CA LYS A 576 3.47 -27.72 -38.30
C LYS A 576 2.20 -26.92 -38.59
N LYS A 577 1.50 -26.42 -37.56
CA LYS A 577 0.30 -25.58 -37.73
C LYS A 577 0.61 -24.28 -38.48
N LYS A 578 1.72 -23.62 -38.14
CA LYS A 578 2.16 -22.37 -38.80
C LYS A 578 2.54 -22.59 -40.26
N LEU A 579 3.15 -23.73 -40.57
CA LEU A 579 3.56 -24.11 -41.92
C LEU A 579 2.38 -24.58 -42.79
N GLU A 580 1.34 -25.19 -42.21
CA GLU A 580 0.13 -25.60 -42.96
C GLU A 580 -0.61 -24.38 -43.56
N ILE A 581 -0.66 -23.27 -42.83
CA ILE A 581 -1.35 -22.02 -43.21
C ILE A 581 -0.56 -21.18 -44.24
N ALA A 582 0.76 -21.41 -44.37
CA ALA A 582 1.62 -20.67 -45.29
C ALA A 582 1.32 -20.97 -46.78
N SER A 583 1.46 -19.96 -47.63
CA SER A 583 1.26 -20.06 -49.08
C SER A 583 2.36 -20.90 -49.76
N GLN A 584 2.07 -21.41 -50.97
CA GLN A 584 3.01 -22.26 -51.70
C GLN A 584 4.33 -21.53 -52.05
N THR A 585 4.27 -20.23 -52.31
CA THR A 585 5.45 -19.40 -52.58
C THR A 585 6.34 -19.25 -51.34
N GLU A 586 5.74 -19.10 -50.15
CA GLU A 586 6.48 -19.00 -48.88
C GLU A 586 7.12 -20.33 -48.51
N LYS A 587 6.40 -21.44 -48.68
CA LYS A 587 6.92 -22.80 -48.48
C LYS A 587 8.17 -23.06 -49.33
N THR A 588 8.11 -22.68 -50.61
CA THR A 588 9.24 -22.82 -51.55
C THR A 588 10.43 -21.95 -51.13
N ALA A 589 10.20 -20.70 -50.72
CA ALA A 589 11.25 -19.81 -50.22
C ALA A 589 11.93 -20.35 -48.94
N ILE A 590 11.15 -20.89 -47.99
CA ILE A 590 11.67 -21.54 -46.79
C ILE A 590 12.52 -22.76 -47.16
N GLY A 591 12.06 -23.57 -48.12
CA GLY A 591 12.83 -24.71 -48.65
C GLY A 591 14.21 -24.31 -49.17
N HIS A 592 14.28 -23.27 -50.02
CA HIS A 592 15.55 -22.74 -50.54
C HIS A 592 16.47 -22.22 -49.42
N ILE A 593 15.92 -21.58 -48.39
CA ILE A 593 16.70 -21.12 -47.24
C ILE A 593 17.29 -22.33 -46.49
N LEU A 594 16.53 -23.39 -46.27
CA LEU A 594 17.00 -24.60 -45.58
C LEU A 594 18.11 -25.32 -46.35
N ILE A 595 18.00 -25.40 -47.68
CA ILE A 595 19.08 -25.95 -48.51
C ILE A 595 20.31 -25.05 -48.49
N SER A 596 20.13 -23.72 -48.51
CA SER A 596 21.24 -22.78 -48.42
C SER A 596 21.99 -22.90 -47.08
N ILE A 597 21.28 -23.20 -45.99
CA ILE A 597 21.88 -23.46 -44.67
C ILE A 597 22.67 -24.79 -44.72
N ALA A 598 22.05 -25.89 -45.15
CA ALA A 598 22.73 -27.19 -45.24
C ALA A 598 23.95 -27.16 -46.19
N HIS A 599 23.89 -26.34 -47.26
CA HIS A 599 24.99 -26.18 -48.21
C HIS A 599 26.07 -25.19 -47.73
N ALA A 600 25.91 -24.52 -46.59
CA ALA A 600 26.83 -23.46 -46.17
C ALA A 600 28.29 -23.94 -46.09
N ASP A 601 28.51 -25.19 -45.68
CA ASP A 601 29.82 -25.85 -45.58
C ASP A 601 30.37 -26.43 -46.90
N GLY A 602 29.60 -26.31 -48.00
CA GLY A 602 29.96 -26.81 -49.32
C GLY A 602 29.92 -28.33 -49.48
N ARG A 603 29.40 -29.06 -48.47
CA ARG A 603 29.14 -30.51 -48.50
C ARG A 603 27.84 -30.79 -47.76
N ILE A 604 26.98 -31.63 -48.35
CA ILE A 604 25.75 -32.09 -47.69
C ILE A 604 25.83 -33.60 -47.54
N ASP A 605 25.68 -34.09 -46.32
CA ASP A 605 25.72 -35.51 -45.99
C ASP A 605 24.37 -36.20 -46.25
N LEU A 606 24.41 -37.51 -46.47
CA LEU A 606 23.21 -38.32 -46.75
C LEU A 606 22.17 -38.29 -45.61
N LYS A 607 22.58 -37.97 -44.39
CA LYS A 607 21.68 -37.82 -43.24
C LYS A 607 20.91 -36.49 -43.30
N GLU A 608 21.59 -35.43 -43.73
CA GLU A 608 21.00 -34.10 -43.90
C GLU A 608 20.01 -34.10 -45.06
N ILE A 609 20.35 -34.72 -46.19
CA ILE A 609 19.43 -34.88 -47.32
C ILE A 609 18.15 -35.60 -46.87
N LYS A 610 18.25 -36.68 -46.09
CA LYS A 610 17.07 -37.41 -45.59
C LYS A 610 16.20 -36.57 -44.64
N GLN A 611 16.78 -35.63 -43.90
CA GLN A 611 16.02 -34.73 -43.04
C GLN A 611 15.43 -33.55 -43.81
N LEU A 612 16.16 -32.98 -44.78
CA LEU A 612 15.63 -32.00 -45.72
C LEU A 612 14.44 -32.58 -46.50
N GLU A 613 14.53 -33.83 -46.96
CA GLU A 613 13.42 -34.56 -47.57
C GLU A 613 12.20 -34.63 -46.63
N LYS A 614 12.40 -34.93 -45.34
CA LYS A 614 11.32 -34.94 -44.35
C LYS A 614 10.73 -33.54 -44.14
N LEU A 615 11.56 -32.51 -44.01
CA LEU A 615 11.12 -31.12 -43.85
C LEU A 615 10.36 -30.63 -45.08
N TYR A 616 10.82 -30.94 -46.30
CA TYR A 616 10.12 -30.64 -47.55
C TYR A 616 8.73 -31.31 -47.60
N THR A 617 8.64 -32.59 -47.23
CA THR A 617 7.33 -33.25 -47.15
C THR A 617 6.40 -32.63 -46.11
N LEU A 618 6.95 -32.15 -44.99
CA LEU A 618 6.19 -31.44 -43.94
C LEU A 618 5.76 -30.03 -44.36
N LEU A 619 6.55 -29.37 -45.22
CA LEU A 619 6.22 -28.10 -45.87
C LEU A 619 5.19 -28.26 -46.99
N GLY A 620 4.84 -29.49 -47.40
CA GLY A 620 3.96 -29.75 -48.54
C GLY A 620 4.65 -29.60 -49.90
N LEU A 621 5.98 -29.69 -49.94
CA LEU A 621 6.81 -29.69 -51.14
C LEU A 621 7.13 -31.12 -51.60
N ASP A 622 7.45 -31.28 -52.88
CA ASP A 622 7.82 -32.59 -53.42
C ASP A 622 9.22 -33.00 -52.93
N LYS A 623 9.33 -34.24 -52.46
CA LYS A 623 10.58 -34.85 -52.04
C LYS A 623 11.66 -34.79 -53.14
N ALA A 624 11.25 -34.90 -54.41
CA ALA A 624 12.17 -34.86 -55.55
C ALA A 624 12.78 -33.47 -55.80
N GLN A 625 12.15 -32.39 -55.29
CA GLN A 625 12.65 -31.02 -55.47
C GLN A 625 13.93 -30.75 -54.69
N VAL A 626 14.18 -31.44 -53.57
CA VAL A 626 15.40 -31.25 -52.76
C VAL A 626 16.67 -31.41 -53.59
N LEU A 627 16.73 -32.42 -54.48
CA LEU A 627 17.88 -32.67 -55.33
C LEU A 627 17.98 -31.65 -56.49
N SER A 628 16.84 -31.20 -57.01
CA SER A 628 16.78 -30.17 -58.06
C SER A 628 17.29 -28.82 -57.52
N ASP A 629 16.77 -28.40 -56.37
CA ASP A 629 17.12 -27.14 -55.72
C ASP A 629 18.59 -27.15 -55.26
N LEU A 630 19.08 -28.30 -54.79
CA LEU A 630 20.51 -28.49 -54.46
C LEU A 630 21.41 -28.33 -55.68
N HIS A 631 21.04 -28.93 -56.82
CA HIS A 631 21.77 -28.78 -58.08
C HIS A 631 21.73 -27.35 -58.60
N GLN A 632 20.60 -26.65 -58.42
CA GLN A 632 20.45 -25.26 -58.82
C GLN A 632 21.39 -24.35 -58.01
N LEU A 633 21.46 -24.52 -56.68
CA LEU A 633 22.40 -23.78 -55.82
C LEU A 633 23.87 -24.13 -56.10
N SER A 634 24.18 -25.40 -56.37
CA SER A 634 25.55 -25.85 -56.69
C SER A 634 26.08 -25.32 -58.04
N THR A 635 25.19 -24.94 -58.96
CA THR A 635 25.53 -24.42 -60.30
C THR A 635 25.48 -22.90 -60.40
N SER A 636 24.91 -22.21 -59.40
CA SER A 636 24.73 -20.75 -59.39
C SER A 636 25.60 -20.07 -58.33
N ASN A 637 26.85 -19.75 -58.70
CA ASN A 637 27.69 -18.79 -57.98
C ASN A 637 27.35 -17.31 -58.33
N GLU A 638 26.12 -17.04 -58.80
CA GLU A 638 25.59 -15.71 -59.11
C GLU A 638 24.11 -15.62 -58.67
N PRO A 639 23.59 -14.45 -58.25
CA PRO A 639 22.26 -14.32 -57.66
C PRO A 639 21.16 -14.65 -58.67
N ILE A 640 20.19 -15.47 -58.24
CA ILE A 640 19.09 -15.95 -59.08
C ILE A 640 18.11 -14.81 -59.39
N ILE A 641 18.03 -14.43 -60.66
CA ILE A 641 16.93 -13.65 -61.26
C ILE A 641 15.87 -14.64 -61.74
N ILE A 642 14.62 -14.48 -61.31
CA ILE A 642 13.47 -15.16 -61.91
C ILE A 642 12.91 -14.19 -62.96
N ASP A 643 13.25 -14.41 -64.23
CA ASP A 643 12.69 -13.67 -65.36
C ASP A 643 11.46 -14.41 -65.91
N TYR A 644 10.38 -13.69 -66.18
CA TYR A 644 9.16 -14.23 -66.76
C TYR A 644 9.33 -14.35 -68.27
N LYS A 645 9.34 -15.58 -68.79
CA LYS A 645 9.29 -15.81 -70.24
C LYS A 645 7.88 -15.59 -70.77
N ASP A 646 7.64 -14.46 -71.43
CA ASP A 646 6.61 -14.34 -72.45
C ASP A 646 7.08 -14.98 -73.76
N LYS A 647 6.17 -15.70 -74.42
CA LYS A 647 6.37 -16.24 -75.76
C LYS A 647 6.19 -15.11 -76.78
N ASP A 648 7.26 -14.74 -77.48
CA ASP A 648 7.14 -14.44 -78.91
C ASP A 648 8.47 -14.59 -79.66
N THR A 649 8.35 -15.07 -80.89
CA THR A 649 9.42 -15.51 -81.79
C THR A 649 10.12 -14.37 -82.52
N SER A 650 11.46 -14.37 -82.63
CA SER A 650 12.22 -14.29 -83.91
C SER A 650 13.75 -14.09 -83.74
N TYR A 651 14.50 -14.94 -84.48
CA TYR A 651 15.88 -14.87 -85.03
C TYR A 651 17.15 -14.50 -84.21
N SER A 652 18.07 -15.49 -84.22
CA SER A 652 19.53 -15.53 -84.48
C SER A 652 20.58 -14.62 -83.79
N ILE A 653 21.71 -15.29 -83.48
CA ILE A 653 22.89 -14.97 -82.64
C ILE A 653 23.89 -13.98 -83.30
N PRO A 654 24.66 -13.20 -82.51
CA PRO A 654 26.13 -13.30 -82.58
C PRO A 654 26.83 -13.46 -81.21
N LYS A 655 28.04 -14.03 -81.27
CA LYS A 655 28.96 -14.43 -80.19
C LYS A 655 30.09 -13.36 -80.01
N PRO A 656 31.05 -13.50 -79.07
CA PRO A 656 31.38 -12.55 -77.99
C PRO A 656 32.66 -11.71 -78.23
N GLU A 657 32.90 -10.64 -77.45
CA GLU A 657 34.28 -10.19 -77.15
C GLU A 657 34.40 -9.22 -75.93
N ASN A 658 35.12 -9.72 -74.91
CA ASN A 658 36.17 -9.10 -74.06
C ASN A 658 35.98 -7.72 -73.36
N LYS A 659 35.78 -7.79 -72.02
CA LYS A 659 36.53 -7.20 -70.85
C LYS A 659 37.17 -5.78 -70.97
N PRO A 660 37.44 -5.00 -69.87
CA PRO A 660 37.31 -5.27 -68.42
C PRO A 660 36.82 -4.08 -67.53
N THR A 661 36.53 -4.39 -66.25
CA THR A 661 36.62 -3.53 -65.03
C THR A 661 36.13 -2.07 -65.06
N SER A 662 35.01 -1.80 -64.37
CA SER A 662 34.90 -0.64 -63.46
C SER A 662 33.59 -0.63 -62.67
N SER A 663 33.73 -0.34 -61.37
CA SER A 663 32.75 0.29 -60.46
C SER A 663 31.42 -0.42 -60.21
N PHE A 664 31.29 -0.93 -58.98
CA PHE A 664 30.00 -1.21 -58.36
C PHE A 664 29.24 0.11 -58.19
N THR A 665 28.30 0.40 -59.08
CA THR A 665 27.32 1.48 -58.93
C THR A 665 25.98 0.87 -58.54
N LEU A 666 25.50 1.23 -57.35
CA LEU A 666 24.20 0.82 -56.83
C LEU A 666 23.11 1.41 -57.73
N ASN A 667 22.34 0.55 -58.41
CA ASN A 667 21.31 0.98 -59.34
C ASN A 667 19.99 1.23 -58.59
N ASP A 668 19.68 2.51 -58.34
CA ASP A 668 18.52 2.98 -57.57
C ASP A 668 17.15 2.58 -58.17
N GLU A 669 17.12 2.15 -59.43
CA GLU A 669 15.90 1.61 -60.06
C GLU A 669 15.54 0.21 -59.57
N ILE A 670 16.53 -0.61 -59.17
CA ILE A 670 16.34 -1.98 -58.67
C ILE A 670 15.76 -1.97 -57.24
N ILE A 671 16.09 -0.95 -56.44
CA ILE A 671 15.58 -0.79 -55.08
C ILE A 671 14.10 -0.38 -55.11
N LYS A 672 13.71 0.52 -56.03
CA LYS A 672 12.30 0.93 -56.19
C LYS A 672 11.39 -0.18 -56.69
N ILE A 673 11.89 -1.08 -57.54
CA ILE A 673 11.13 -2.23 -58.03
C ILE A 673 10.88 -3.24 -56.90
N ARG A 674 11.89 -3.52 -56.06
CA ARG A 674 11.72 -4.41 -54.89
C ARG A 674 10.84 -3.81 -53.78
N GLU A 675 10.85 -2.50 -53.61
CA GLU A 675 9.93 -1.81 -52.70
C GLU A 675 8.47 -1.87 -53.20
N ALA A 676 8.24 -1.76 -54.52
CA ALA A 676 6.92 -1.84 -55.12
C ALA A 676 6.31 -3.27 -55.10
N GLU A 677 7.13 -4.30 -55.29
CA GLU A 677 6.70 -5.71 -55.22
C GLU A 677 6.37 -6.15 -53.78
N THR A 678 7.06 -5.59 -52.77
CA THR A 678 6.75 -5.86 -51.35
C THR A 678 5.50 -5.10 -50.88
N LEU A 679 5.09 -4.04 -51.58
CA LEU A 679 3.93 -3.20 -51.26
C LEU A 679 2.58 -3.80 -51.71
N GLN A 680 2.54 -4.73 -52.68
CA GLN A 680 1.29 -5.36 -53.14
C GLN A 680 0.86 -6.58 -52.31
N ILE A 681 1.67 -7.04 -51.36
CA ILE A 681 1.38 -8.15 -50.43
C ILE A 681 0.70 -7.62 -49.13
N LYS A 682 0.37 -6.33 -49.08
CA LYS A 682 -0.02 -5.58 -47.87
C LYS A 682 -1.51 -5.63 -47.50
N GLY A 683 -2.36 -6.27 -48.32
CA GLY A 683 -3.82 -6.22 -48.14
C GLY A 683 -4.46 -7.40 -47.42
N VAL A 684 -3.81 -8.58 -47.38
CA VAL A 684 -4.50 -9.84 -47.02
C VAL A 684 -3.82 -10.60 -45.88
N LEU A 685 -2.55 -10.33 -45.57
CA LEU A 685 -1.82 -10.99 -44.46
C LEU A 685 -1.96 -10.27 -43.11
N GLY A 686 -2.56 -9.07 -43.08
CA GLY A 686 -2.81 -8.32 -41.85
C GLY A 686 -3.84 -8.93 -40.92
N ALA A 687 -4.72 -9.80 -41.43
CA ALA A 687 -5.79 -10.44 -40.65
C ALA A 687 -5.43 -11.85 -40.14
N ILE A 688 -4.32 -12.44 -40.60
CA ILE A 688 -3.99 -13.86 -40.36
C ILE A 688 -2.92 -14.03 -39.25
N PHE A 689 -2.17 -12.97 -38.93
CA PHE A 689 -1.12 -12.98 -37.90
C PHE A 689 -1.47 -12.21 -36.61
N THR A 690 -2.71 -11.73 -36.49
CA THR A 690 -3.31 -11.34 -35.21
C THR A 690 -4.07 -12.55 -34.67
N ASN A 691 -3.72 -12.97 -33.45
CA ASN A 691 -4.31 -14.10 -32.75
C ASN A 691 -5.85 -14.03 -32.72
N ASP A 692 -6.51 -14.96 -33.42
CA ASP A 692 -7.77 -15.56 -32.96
C ASP A 692 -7.44 -16.94 -32.39
N GLU A 693 -6.83 -16.97 -31.20
CA GLU A 693 -6.80 -18.14 -30.32
C GLU A 693 -7.38 -17.71 -28.97
N ASP A 694 -8.67 -17.35 -28.98
CA ASP A 694 -9.52 -17.22 -27.79
C ASP A 694 -10.91 -17.83 -28.08
N LEU A 695 -10.98 -18.93 -28.83
CA LEU A 695 -12.19 -19.74 -28.90
C LEU A 695 -11.81 -21.22 -28.98
N GLU A 696 -12.37 -21.97 -28.03
CA GLU A 696 -12.37 -23.44 -27.91
C GLU A 696 -11.18 -24.07 -27.17
N GLU A 697 -11.28 -24.12 -25.84
CA GLU A 697 -11.49 -25.39 -25.11
C GLU A 697 -11.74 -25.13 -23.61
N ASN A 698 -12.99 -25.32 -23.18
CA ASN A 698 -13.38 -26.01 -21.93
C ASN A 698 -14.91 -26.13 -21.88
N ASN A 699 -15.46 -26.99 -22.74
CA ASN A 699 -16.75 -27.61 -22.47
C ASN A 699 -16.51 -28.76 -21.47
N ILE A 700 -16.48 -28.42 -20.19
CA ILE A 700 -16.70 -29.39 -19.13
C ILE A 700 -18.19 -29.29 -18.76
N ASN A 701 -18.92 -30.37 -19.01
CA ASN A 701 -20.31 -30.52 -18.57
C ASN A 701 -20.40 -30.22 -17.06
N VAL A 702 -21.07 -29.12 -16.71
CA VAL A 702 -21.52 -28.87 -15.34
C VAL A 702 -22.68 -29.83 -15.08
N ILE A 703 -22.39 -30.90 -14.36
CA ILE A 703 -23.41 -31.60 -13.59
C ILE A 703 -23.72 -30.67 -12.41
N GLU A 704 -24.97 -30.22 -12.32
CA GLU A 704 -25.50 -29.50 -11.16
C GLU A 704 -25.46 -30.44 -9.94
N GLU A 705 -24.33 -30.46 -9.25
CA GLU A 705 -24.28 -30.86 -7.85
C GLU A 705 -24.31 -29.60 -7.00
N ASN A 706 -25.33 -29.51 -6.14
CA ASN A 706 -25.46 -28.49 -5.11
C ASN A 706 -24.21 -28.51 -4.22
N ILE A 707 -23.27 -27.59 -4.49
CA ILE A 707 -22.19 -27.25 -3.56
C ILE A 707 -22.74 -26.11 -2.70
N GLU A 708 -23.03 -26.41 -1.43
CA GLU A 708 -23.21 -25.39 -0.41
C GLU A 708 -21.95 -24.52 -0.37
N THR A 709 -22.10 -23.25 -0.75
CA THR A 709 -21.04 -22.25 -0.72
C THR A 709 -20.73 -21.88 0.73
N ASN A 710 -19.70 -22.50 1.31
CA ASN A 710 -19.10 -22.01 2.55
C ASN A 710 -18.29 -20.73 2.24
N SER A 711 -18.96 -19.58 2.27
CA SER A 711 -18.30 -18.27 2.33
C SER A 711 -17.43 -18.20 3.59
N PRO A 712 -16.23 -17.59 3.59
CA PRO A 712 -15.42 -17.36 4.80
C PRO A 712 -16.20 -16.65 5.93
N LEU A 713 -17.29 -15.95 5.59
CA LEU A 713 -18.21 -15.36 6.56
C LEU A 713 -18.92 -16.40 7.46
N THR A 714 -19.04 -17.66 7.04
CA THR A 714 -19.71 -18.73 7.82
C THR A 714 -18.90 -19.16 9.05
N THR A 715 -17.63 -18.75 9.13
CA THR A 715 -16.78 -18.97 10.31
C THR A 715 -17.12 -18.05 11.49
N LEU A 716 -17.77 -16.91 11.22
CA LEU A 716 -18.31 -16.00 12.24
C LEU A 716 -19.71 -16.45 12.68
N ASP A 717 -20.09 -16.19 13.92
CA ASP A 717 -21.48 -16.41 14.37
C ASP A 717 -22.48 -15.43 13.71
N GLU A 718 -23.77 -15.76 13.79
CA GLU A 718 -24.83 -14.98 13.13
C GLU A 718 -24.89 -13.52 13.59
N ALA A 719 -24.51 -13.22 14.85
CA ALA A 719 -24.50 -11.86 15.38
C ALA A 719 -23.33 -11.05 14.78
N HIS A 720 -22.13 -11.65 14.69
CA HIS A 720 -20.97 -11.03 14.07
C HIS A 720 -21.09 -10.90 12.55
N GLN A 721 -21.77 -11.82 11.86
CA GLN A 721 -22.09 -11.69 10.43
C GLN A 721 -23.03 -10.50 10.17
N LYS A 722 -24.08 -10.33 10.98
CA LYS A 722 -25.00 -9.17 10.90
C LYS A 722 -24.27 -7.87 11.22
N PHE A 723 -23.40 -7.89 12.22
CA PHE A 723 -22.57 -6.75 12.59
C PHE A 723 -21.66 -6.34 11.42
N PHE A 724 -20.93 -7.28 10.83
CA PHE A 724 -20.07 -7.06 9.68
C PHE A 724 -20.83 -6.47 8.47
N ASN A 725 -21.98 -7.05 8.10
CA ASN A 725 -22.78 -6.58 6.96
C ASN A 725 -23.31 -5.15 7.13
N GLN A 726 -23.58 -4.72 8.37
CA GLN A 726 -23.96 -3.34 8.65
C GLN A 726 -22.75 -2.39 8.57
N LEU A 727 -21.60 -2.81 9.09
CA LEU A 727 -20.38 -2.01 9.12
C LEU A 727 -19.84 -1.69 7.72
N ILE A 728 -19.84 -2.64 6.79
CA ILE A 728 -19.31 -2.45 5.42
C ILE A 728 -20.09 -1.45 4.54
N THR A 729 -21.17 -0.85 5.05
CA THR A 729 -21.98 0.15 4.32
C THR A 729 -21.32 1.53 4.25
N LYS A 730 -20.40 1.83 5.17
CA LYS A 730 -19.75 3.14 5.29
C LYS A 730 -18.34 2.97 5.86
N GLU A 731 -17.38 3.74 5.34
CA GLU A 731 -15.97 3.63 5.76
C GLU A 731 -15.69 4.28 7.12
N LEU A 732 -16.50 5.24 7.58
CA LEU A 732 -16.28 6.02 8.79
C LEU A 732 -17.52 6.06 9.68
N TRP A 733 -17.38 5.66 10.95
CA TRP A 733 -18.45 5.59 11.93
C TRP A 733 -18.12 6.39 13.19
N GLU A 734 -19.14 7.02 13.79
CA GLU A 734 -19.01 7.58 15.13
C GLU A 734 -19.10 6.45 16.18
N LYS A 735 -18.40 6.58 17.32
CA LYS A 735 -18.40 5.54 18.37
C LYS A 735 -19.81 5.25 18.92
N GLU A 736 -20.63 6.29 19.01
CA GLU A 736 -22.02 6.19 19.48
C GLU A 736 -22.89 5.35 18.51
N GLU A 737 -22.65 5.45 17.20
CA GLU A 737 -23.37 4.66 16.19
C GLU A 737 -23.03 3.18 16.32
N ILE A 738 -21.75 2.85 16.50
CA ILE A 738 -21.31 1.45 16.70
C ILE A 738 -21.81 0.89 18.03
N GLN A 739 -21.87 1.70 19.09
CA GLN A 739 -22.46 1.27 20.36
C GLN A 739 -23.94 0.92 20.23
N ILE A 740 -24.71 1.70 19.46
CA ILE A 740 -26.12 1.42 19.20
C ILE A 740 -26.26 0.10 18.44
N ILE A 741 -25.51 -0.06 17.36
CA ILE A 741 -25.53 -1.28 16.52
C ILE A 741 -25.13 -2.53 17.33
N SER A 742 -24.04 -2.45 18.10
CA SER A 742 -23.57 -3.56 18.92
C SER A 742 -24.61 -3.94 19.97
N LYS A 743 -25.27 -2.95 20.59
CA LYS A 743 -26.32 -3.16 21.59
C LYS A 743 -27.58 -3.80 20.99
N GLU A 744 -27.96 -3.43 19.77
CA GLU A 744 -29.09 -4.06 19.05
C GLU A 744 -28.82 -5.55 18.74
N LEU A 745 -27.56 -5.90 18.50
CA LEU A 745 -27.12 -7.27 18.23
C LEU A 745 -26.71 -8.06 19.49
N GLY A 746 -26.78 -7.45 20.69
CA GLY A 746 -26.41 -8.09 21.95
C GLY A 746 -24.90 -8.29 22.14
N LEU A 747 -24.06 -7.57 21.39
CA LEU A 747 -22.61 -7.66 21.41
C LEU A 747 -21.98 -6.52 22.20
N MET A 748 -20.82 -6.78 22.82
CA MET A 748 -19.97 -5.72 23.37
C MET A 748 -19.19 -5.05 22.23
N PRO A 749 -19.21 -3.71 22.09
CA PRO A 749 -18.63 -3.01 20.93
C PRO A 749 -17.15 -3.36 20.69
N ASP A 750 -16.32 -3.22 21.72
CA ASP A 750 -14.87 -3.44 21.59
C ASP A 750 -14.56 -4.92 21.30
N GLY A 751 -15.25 -5.84 21.97
CA GLY A 751 -15.09 -7.28 21.75
C GLY A 751 -15.55 -7.72 20.36
N ALA A 752 -16.64 -7.16 19.85
CA ALA A 752 -17.14 -7.46 18.50
C ALA A 752 -16.18 -6.94 17.41
N MET A 753 -15.58 -5.76 17.62
CA MET A 753 -14.57 -5.20 16.73
C MET A 753 -13.27 -6.03 16.76
N GLU A 754 -12.87 -6.51 17.93
CA GLU A 754 -11.72 -7.40 18.09
C GLU A 754 -11.92 -8.73 17.37
N VAL A 755 -13.10 -9.37 17.54
CA VAL A 755 -13.45 -10.62 16.84
C VAL A 755 -13.44 -10.44 15.31
N LEU A 756 -13.98 -9.33 14.78
CA LEU A 756 -13.91 -9.05 13.35
C LEU A 756 -12.49 -8.77 12.86
N ASN A 757 -11.65 -8.16 13.70
CA ASN A 757 -10.24 -7.97 13.39
C ASN A 757 -9.47 -9.28 13.39
N GLU A 758 -9.67 -10.14 14.39
CA GLU A 758 -9.08 -11.49 14.44
C GLU A 758 -9.49 -12.29 13.21
N TRP A 759 -10.79 -12.30 12.87
CA TRP A 759 -11.28 -12.94 11.64
C TRP A 759 -10.62 -12.37 10.38
N ALA A 760 -10.46 -11.05 10.27
CA ALA A 760 -9.80 -10.43 9.13
C ALA A 760 -8.28 -10.72 9.09
N PHE A 761 -7.64 -10.86 10.26
CA PHE A 761 -6.26 -11.30 10.36
C PHE A 761 -6.10 -12.75 9.90
N ASP A 762 -6.99 -13.65 10.33
CA ASP A 762 -6.95 -15.06 9.94
C ASP A 762 -7.15 -15.24 8.43
N ASN A 763 -7.97 -14.40 7.78
CA ASN A 763 -8.28 -14.55 6.36
C ASN A 763 -7.41 -13.68 5.43
N ALA A 764 -6.91 -12.53 5.88
CA ALA A 764 -6.22 -11.57 5.00
C ALA A 764 -5.00 -10.88 5.63
N ASN A 765 -4.53 -11.38 6.79
CA ASN A 765 -3.37 -10.88 7.54
C ASN A 765 -3.37 -9.36 7.77
N ALA A 766 -4.55 -8.76 7.88
CA ALA A 766 -4.72 -7.33 8.13
C ALA A 766 -5.97 -7.06 8.97
N PRO A 767 -5.95 -6.06 9.88
CA PRO A 767 -7.14 -5.70 10.63
C PRO A 767 -8.18 -5.05 9.72
N LEU A 768 -9.45 -5.37 9.92
CA LEU A 768 -10.56 -4.76 9.20
C LEU A 768 -10.95 -3.38 9.76
N ILE A 769 -10.87 -3.23 11.07
CA ILE A 769 -11.38 -2.12 11.86
C ILE A 769 -10.23 -1.50 12.67
N GLU A 770 -10.09 -0.18 12.66
CA GLU A 770 -9.23 0.52 13.62
C GLU A 770 -10.06 1.53 14.40
N ASP A 771 -9.81 1.59 15.71
CA ASP A 771 -10.48 2.45 16.67
C ASP A 771 -9.59 3.64 17.06
N ASP A 772 -9.91 4.83 16.53
CA ASP A 772 -9.26 6.11 16.88
C ASP A 772 -10.29 7.08 17.50
N GLU A 773 -10.36 8.35 17.09
CA GLU A 773 -11.46 9.27 17.45
C GLU A 773 -12.78 8.86 16.78
N LYS A 774 -12.69 8.29 15.57
CA LYS A 774 -13.77 7.66 14.81
C LYS A 774 -13.36 6.24 14.44
N ILE A 775 -14.35 5.38 14.21
CA ILE A 775 -14.09 3.99 13.83
C ILE A 775 -14.09 3.90 12.31
N TYR A 776 -12.99 3.42 11.73
CA TYR A 776 -12.92 3.20 10.27
C TYR A 776 -12.87 1.72 9.92
N ILE A 777 -13.53 1.38 8.82
CA ILE A 777 -13.63 0.03 8.26
C ILE A 777 -13.05 0.01 6.86
N ASP A 778 -12.14 -0.92 6.64
CA ASP A 778 -11.53 -1.17 5.34
C ASP A 778 -12.50 -1.97 4.44
N ILE A 779 -13.35 -1.26 3.69
CA ILE A 779 -14.35 -1.89 2.81
C ILE A 779 -13.67 -2.67 1.67
N GLU A 780 -12.50 -2.23 1.20
CA GLU A 780 -11.74 -2.93 0.16
C GLU A 780 -11.25 -4.29 0.69
N LEU A 781 -10.71 -4.34 1.91
CA LEU A 781 -10.33 -5.58 2.59
C LEU A 781 -11.54 -6.49 2.85
N ALA A 782 -12.66 -5.93 3.34
CA ALA A 782 -13.89 -6.70 3.52
C ALA A 782 -14.34 -7.37 2.22
N LYS A 783 -14.32 -6.63 1.10
CA LYS A 783 -14.67 -7.17 -0.21
C LYS A 783 -13.65 -8.22 -0.69
N GLU A 784 -12.36 -8.02 -0.43
CA GLU A 784 -11.32 -9.01 -0.72
C GLU A 784 -11.65 -10.33 -0.04
N ILE A 785 -11.89 -10.32 1.28
CA ILE A 785 -12.18 -11.53 2.06
C ILE A 785 -13.48 -12.22 1.61
N ILE A 786 -14.53 -11.47 1.25
CA ILE A 786 -15.80 -12.06 0.80
C ILE A 786 -15.73 -12.61 -0.62
N ASN A 787 -14.92 -11.99 -1.49
CA ASN A 787 -14.85 -12.30 -2.93
C ASN A 787 -13.73 -13.28 -3.31
N GLU A 788 -12.99 -13.85 -2.36
CA GLU A 788 -12.08 -14.99 -2.62
C GLU A 788 -12.86 -16.29 -2.91
N GLN A 789 -13.65 -16.27 -3.99
CA GLN A 789 -14.20 -17.46 -4.66
C GLN A 789 -13.49 -17.70 -5.99
#